data_AF-A0A2C9A9F5-F1
#
_entry.id   AF-A0A2C9A9F5-F1
#
_cell.length_a   1.000
_cell.length_b   1.000
_cell.length_c   1.000
_cell.angle_alpha   90.00
_cell.angle_beta   90.00
_cell.angle_gamma   90.00
#
_symmetry.space_group_name_H-M   'P 1'
#
loop_
_entity.id
_entity.type
_entity.pdbx_description
1 polymer ?
#
loop_
_entity_poly.entity_id
_entity_poly.type
_entity_poly.pdbx_seq_one_letter_code
_entity_poly.pdbx_strand_id
1 'polypeptide(L)'
;MMNLFKFAYAACLPLVLGALCLMGCDGGSDYNRAGVDSKIEDDVIPEGYALIGKSFRVRNMAPNAWFIPDSRTVAYVLDSSLYVIDSVEGYPVDASRSEFEFPAHDYKSPYVTVSLFYVTRIMWPTTANRISFSVITDISEVENPRIDLMTDIDAPMIWEFVSEGYSFSEAKKKAMQDVAKAFHFTEQDTLPAELYARPFEEVAGLYAYLLRGLSEGSFAKNKSYLKEDLSDGTIDDTDKNIEFAEFIVNRWLGVDSLLDKLDSTAGVNKWKFFERMVEEAFGLPDCKDRLGKVDSVANSKSSYYKDSLVCDAVLNKNDSLVYFRRFLTDLEKQFGPCIVGSTPRLEKVSEKLSYKCTGNYASYGLSADGYRMEFKNGWEVADDEFIRNYHFGACHSENLGQKSLFHDSIFVREHVVSDDTYSWNYESQDTVGFYLGECDTGSVWTLGRMPDSSEYVCTHDSLSMRWNPANDINKFLAEQRKCNRETDALRSFSYSGLFYYRCDDVKIGDMPAIYSFKGVSSGVADSLAFIAMQEPCDPVNAYQYVYDSIGNSFYHCETRNDKYQYYEIDEKAGRQAMCGEFVETLPACTDKSDTLEIIDCPYNVTRYESTVNVFYHCSNVEGKYVYGQVDYWDLKRYESLREARESGFCNDAGEEIHYTRDAYGYLYYCVETGGEYHLEPIEEKALADKLADQYMARLEPCDAAVARWRSDKNNFMSQKYYFVCDYDTNANFVMMRVDEQYYGQYPARKNVGEKGVKIDACSDDVLAARGAPVEAHDGYITDPRDSRSYRVVTIGKQTWMAENLNYYDPVANPNMTDPQGCASDVEQCEATGRLYYWYAAVGVPNYFDQEIVEENLCLPVQGICPAGWHIPTVEEWSQLFQYVSYYNDGAGYGGGLKGKDGWSYRINWSGDLFGFSASPVTWTTDERAYFAAADVIANLTNRQPLGIRFTYGGDNPTIFTDEVSRSYSVRCVKD
;
A
#
# COMPACT_ATOMS: atom_id res chain seq x y z
N MET A 1 28.43 59.09 13.16
CA MET A 1 28.45 57.78 13.84
C MET A 1 27.16 57.67 14.66
N MET A 2 26.20 56.83 14.20
CA MET A 2 25.18 56.01 14.93
C MET A 2 24.31 56.65 16.03
N ASN A 3 23.05 56.27 16.34
CA ASN A 3 22.07 55.29 15.83
C ASN A 3 20.71 55.48 16.56
N LEU A 4 19.61 55.15 15.85
CA LEU A 4 18.41 54.33 16.19
C LEU A 4 17.78 54.31 17.61
N PHE A 5 16.47 54.10 17.85
CA PHE A 5 15.14 54.37 17.22
C PHE A 5 14.05 53.93 18.26
N LYS A 6 12.85 54.54 18.23
CA LYS A 6 11.70 54.51 19.20
C LYS A 6 10.58 53.51 18.79
N PHE A 7 9.75 52.90 19.67
CA PHE A 7 8.47 53.35 20.32
C PHE A 7 7.46 54.06 19.36
N ALA A 8 6.12 53.94 19.32
CA ALA A 8 5.04 53.43 20.19
C ALA A 8 3.65 53.39 19.43
N TYR A 9 2.75 52.44 19.73
CA TYR A 9 1.34 52.50 20.24
C TYR A 9 0.28 53.55 19.76
N ALA A 10 -0.95 53.01 19.48
CA ALA A 10 -2.32 53.43 19.87
C ALA A 10 -3.35 54.03 18.85
N ALA A 11 -4.42 53.23 18.63
CA ALA A 11 -5.87 53.52 18.67
C ALA A 11 -6.68 54.18 17.49
N CYS A 12 -7.81 53.50 17.18
CA CYS A 12 -9.14 53.91 16.64
C CYS A 12 -9.43 53.98 15.11
N LEU A 13 -10.34 53.09 14.66
CA LEU A 13 -11.25 53.15 13.48
C LEU A 13 -12.34 54.24 13.68
N PRO A 14 -13.09 54.78 12.66
CA PRO A 14 -13.67 54.07 11.49
C PRO A 14 -13.88 54.82 10.14
N LEU A 15 -14.19 54.02 9.10
CA LEU A 15 -15.07 54.22 7.90
C LEU A 15 -14.79 55.32 6.85
N VAL A 16 -14.51 54.88 5.60
CA VAL A 16 -15.30 55.15 4.36
C VAL A 16 -14.73 54.32 3.18
N LEU A 17 -15.55 53.36 2.74
CA LEU A 17 -15.76 52.81 1.37
C LEU A 17 -14.58 52.33 0.49
N GLY A 18 -14.51 51.01 0.30
CA GLY A 18 -15.14 50.40 -0.88
C GLY A 18 -14.26 50.11 -2.12
N ALA A 19 -14.17 48.80 -2.40
CA ALA A 19 -13.93 48.16 -3.71
C ALA A 19 -12.50 48.11 -4.26
N LEU A 20 -11.82 46.98 -4.01
CA LEU A 20 -11.37 46.01 -5.03
C LEU A 20 -10.41 45.00 -4.38
N CYS A 21 -10.96 43.93 -3.82
CA CYS A 21 -10.24 42.66 -3.67
C CYS A 21 -11.29 41.57 -3.87
N LEU A 22 -11.34 41.05 -5.09
CA LEU A 22 -12.05 39.85 -5.44
C LEU A 22 -11.12 38.95 -6.26
N MET A 23 -11.15 37.68 -5.87
CA MET A 23 -10.76 36.45 -6.56
C MET A 23 -9.36 35.87 -6.31
N GLY A 24 -9.39 34.70 -5.69
CA GLY A 24 -8.29 33.74 -5.54
C GLY A 24 -8.54 32.82 -4.36
N CYS A 25 -9.56 31.96 -4.45
CA CYS A 25 -10.04 31.06 -3.40
C CYS A 25 -8.97 30.07 -2.94
N ASP A 26 -8.70 30.05 -1.63
CA ASP A 26 -8.03 28.96 -0.92
C ASP A 26 -9.04 28.42 0.10
N GLY A 27 -9.89 27.49 -0.37
CA GLY A 27 -10.97 26.90 0.41
C GLY A 27 -10.44 25.78 1.29
N GLY A 28 -9.89 26.12 2.45
CA GLY A 28 -9.39 25.12 3.40
C GLY A 28 -9.05 25.64 4.80
N SER A 29 -9.35 26.89 5.16
CA SER A 29 -8.82 27.48 6.41
C SER A 29 -9.84 28.00 7.43
N ASP A 30 -11.15 27.96 7.18
CA ASP A 30 -12.13 28.62 8.08
C ASP A 30 -12.68 27.75 9.25
N TYR A 31 -12.46 26.43 9.27
CA TYR A 31 -12.98 25.57 10.36
C TYR A 31 -12.20 25.70 11.69
N ASN A 32 -10.98 26.26 11.66
CA ASN A 32 -10.03 26.23 12.77
C ASN A 32 -10.15 27.40 13.78
N ARG A 33 -11.12 28.33 13.63
CA ARG A 33 -11.16 29.57 14.46
C ARG A 33 -12.47 29.91 15.20
N ALA A 34 -13.55 29.12 15.09
CA ALA A 34 -14.77 29.37 15.84
C ALA A 34 -14.81 28.62 17.19
N GLY A 35 -15.05 29.37 18.28
CA GLY A 35 -15.21 28.85 19.65
C GLY A 35 -16.52 28.09 19.85
N VAL A 36 -16.47 27.04 20.66
CA VAL A 36 -17.43 25.91 20.66
C VAL A 36 -18.67 26.14 21.58
N ASP A 37 -19.29 27.32 21.58
CA ASP A 37 -20.46 27.54 22.46
C ASP A 37 -21.40 28.69 21.99
N SER A 38 -21.65 28.82 20.69
CA SER A 38 -22.68 29.74 20.15
C SER A 38 -23.94 28.98 19.73
N LYS A 39 -24.92 28.79 20.63
CA LYS A 39 -26.27 28.39 20.20
C LYS A 39 -26.94 29.57 19.46
N ILE A 40 -26.98 29.48 18.13
CA ILE A 40 -27.70 30.32 17.14
C ILE A 40 -27.41 31.83 17.19
N GLU A 41 -26.66 32.33 16.19
CA GLU A 41 -27.12 33.48 15.41
C GLU A 41 -27.49 32.97 14.00
N ASP A 42 -28.76 33.13 13.63
CA ASP A 42 -29.45 32.83 12.36
C ASP A 42 -28.60 32.38 11.14
N ASP A 43 -28.24 31.09 11.06
CA ASP A 43 -27.95 30.39 9.79
C ASP A 43 -29.25 29.79 9.22
N VAL A 44 -30.29 30.62 9.11
CA VAL A 44 -31.47 30.24 8.33
C VAL A 44 -31.05 30.30 6.87
N ILE A 45 -30.88 29.13 6.24
CA ILE A 45 -30.73 29.04 4.79
C ILE A 45 -31.87 29.86 4.17
N PRO A 46 -31.57 30.92 3.38
CA PRO A 46 -32.61 31.74 2.78
C PRO A 46 -33.58 30.86 1.99
N GLU A 47 -34.90 31.08 2.12
CA GLU A 47 -35.89 30.42 1.27
C GLU A 47 -35.48 30.58 -0.21
N GLY A 48 -34.98 29.50 -0.83
CA GLY A 48 -34.48 29.50 -2.20
C GLY A 48 -32.96 29.37 -2.41
N TYR A 49 -32.18 28.93 -1.42
CA TYR A 49 -30.77 28.54 -1.64
C TYR A 49 -30.68 27.24 -2.47
N ALA A 50 -30.84 27.38 -3.78
CA ALA A 50 -30.76 26.26 -4.72
C ALA A 50 -29.34 26.17 -5.31
N LEU A 51 -28.68 25.03 -5.14
CA LEU A 51 -27.45 24.71 -5.88
C LEU A 51 -27.85 24.19 -7.26
N ILE A 52 -27.85 25.06 -8.26
CA ILE A 52 -28.29 24.75 -9.62
C ILE A 52 -27.19 23.98 -10.37
N GLY A 53 -27.56 22.87 -10.99
CA GLY A 53 -26.70 22.06 -11.85
C GLY A 53 -25.45 21.50 -11.14
N LYS A 54 -25.50 21.33 -9.81
CA LYS A 54 -24.37 20.84 -9.04
C LYS A 54 -24.23 19.34 -9.23
N SER A 55 -23.04 18.85 -9.54
CA SER A 55 -22.66 17.45 -9.36
C SER A 55 -21.69 17.35 -8.18
N PHE A 56 -21.63 16.18 -7.57
CA PHE A 56 -20.64 15.87 -6.54
C PHE A 56 -20.35 14.37 -6.52
N ARG A 57 -19.24 13.98 -5.89
CA ARG A 57 -18.84 12.57 -5.77
C ARG A 57 -18.66 12.20 -4.31
N VAL A 58 -18.86 10.94 -4.00
CA VAL A 58 -18.62 10.40 -2.66
C VAL A 58 -17.58 9.32 -2.75
N ARG A 59 -16.56 9.39 -1.89
CA ARG A 59 -15.51 8.38 -1.81
C ARG A 59 -15.84 7.33 -0.76
N ASN A 60 -15.92 6.07 -1.17
CA ASN A 60 -16.01 4.94 -0.25
C ASN A 60 -14.64 4.67 0.37
N MET A 61 -14.51 5.00 1.65
CA MET A 61 -13.31 4.78 2.45
C MET A 61 -13.44 3.56 3.37
N ALA A 62 -14.57 2.83 3.32
CA ALA A 62 -14.71 1.58 4.03
C ALA A 62 -13.70 0.54 3.48
N PRO A 63 -13.12 -0.33 4.33
CA PRO A 63 -12.16 -1.34 3.89
C PRO A 63 -12.76 -2.28 2.82
N ASN A 64 -12.37 -2.09 1.55
CA ASN A 64 -12.87 -2.86 0.39
C ASN A 64 -12.56 -4.36 0.47
N ALA A 65 -11.60 -4.75 1.32
CA ALA A 65 -11.34 -6.15 1.65
C ALA A 65 -12.53 -6.81 2.36
N TRP A 66 -13.35 -6.06 3.10
CA TRP A 66 -14.46 -6.60 3.90
C TRP A 66 -15.82 -6.13 3.46
N PHE A 67 -15.92 -4.89 2.99
CA PHE A 67 -17.17 -4.25 2.64
C PHE A 67 -17.20 -3.94 1.16
N ILE A 68 -18.01 -4.67 0.40
CA ILE A 68 -18.22 -4.42 -1.02
C ILE A 68 -19.49 -3.58 -1.15
N PRO A 69 -19.40 -2.30 -1.55
CA PRO A 69 -20.57 -1.45 -1.65
C PRO A 69 -21.48 -1.90 -2.79
N ASP A 70 -22.77 -1.66 -2.63
CA ASP A 70 -23.79 -1.87 -3.67
C ASP A 70 -23.50 -1.02 -4.91
N SER A 71 -24.02 -1.46 -6.05
CA SER A 71 -23.86 -0.74 -7.33
C SER A 71 -24.80 0.46 -7.48
N ARG A 72 -25.58 0.81 -6.46
CA ARG A 72 -26.53 1.93 -6.45
C ARG A 72 -26.60 2.53 -5.06
N THR A 73 -26.70 3.85 -5.01
CA THR A 73 -26.90 4.61 -3.78
C THR A 73 -27.83 5.80 -4.03
N VAL A 74 -28.36 6.39 -2.96
CA VAL A 74 -29.25 7.54 -3.02
C VAL A 74 -28.71 8.60 -2.05
N ALA A 75 -28.61 9.84 -2.56
CA ALA A 75 -28.41 11.02 -1.75
C ALA A 75 -29.78 11.61 -1.41
N TYR A 76 -30.11 11.71 -0.13
CA TYR A 76 -31.30 12.42 0.32
C TYR A 76 -30.92 13.87 0.63
N VAL A 77 -31.60 14.82 -0.01
CA VAL A 77 -31.41 16.25 0.21
C VAL A 77 -32.19 16.65 1.45
N LEU A 78 -31.53 17.36 2.36
CA LEU A 78 -32.03 17.70 3.68
C LEU A 78 -32.24 19.22 3.80
N ASP A 79 -33.29 19.67 4.47
CA ASP A 79 -33.41 21.08 4.85
C ASP A 79 -32.50 21.44 6.05
N SER A 80 -32.57 22.69 6.54
CA SER A 80 -31.78 23.13 7.70
C SER A 80 -32.16 22.45 9.03
N SER A 81 -33.34 21.86 9.11
CA SER A 81 -33.79 21.02 10.24
C SER A 81 -33.52 19.53 9.98
N LEU A 82 -32.73 19.25 8.93
CA LEU A 82 -32.38 17.94 8.40
C LEU A 82 -33.55 17.11 7.86
N TYR A 83 -34.76 17.64 7.65
CA TYR A 83 -35.83 16.85 7.04
C TYR A 83 -35.55 16.56 5.57
N VAL A 84 -35.84 15.33 5.12
CA VAL A 84 -35.69 14.94 3.72
C VAL A 84 -36.71 15.70 2.85
N ILE A 85 -36.21 16.45 1.86
CA ILE A 85 -37.00 17.28 0.95
C ILE A 85 -36.86 16.90 -0.52
N ASP A 86 -35.83 16.14 -0.88
CA ASP A 86 -35.60 15.62 -2.23
C ASP A 86 -34.65 14.39 -2.19
N SER A 87 -34.48 13.70 -3.32
CA SER A 87 -33.53 12.59 -3.42
C SER A 87 -32.94 12.47 -4.82
N VAL A 88 -31.66 12.10 -4.89
CA VAL A 88 -30.91 11.94 -6.15
C VAL A 88 -30.22 10.57 -6.16
N GLU A 89 -30.37 9.82 -7.25
CA GLU A 89 -29.67 8.54 -7.41
C GLU A 89 -28.20 8.76 -7.82
N GLY A 90 -27.31 7.98 -7.21
CA GLY A 90 -25.87 7.97 -7.50
C GLY A 90 -25.41 6.62 -8.04
N TYR A 91 -24.35 6.67 -8.85
CA TYR A 91 -23.84 5.54 -9.60
C TYR A 91 -22.33 5.38 -9.37
N PRO A 92 -21.79 4.15 -9.30
CA PRO A 92 -20.35 3.95 -9.16
C PRO A 92 -19.62 4.46 -10.40
N VAL A 93 -18.50 5.16 -10.19
CA VAL A 93 -17.68 5.73 -11.27
C VAL A 93 -16.99 4.62 -12.07
N ASP A 94 -16.66 3.50 -11.41
CA ASP A 94 -16.00 2.35 -12.02
C ASP A 94 -16.41 1.03 -11.34
N ALA A 95 -15.87 -0.09 -11.84
CA ALA A 95 -16.11 -1.42 -11.28
C ALA A 95 -15.51 -1.62 -9.87
N SER A 96 -14.54 -0.78 -9.46
CA SER A 96 -13.96 -0.83 -8.10
C SER A 96 -14.93 -0.34 -7.04
N ARG A 97 -15.92 0.49 -7.43
CA ARG A 97 -16.93 1.10 -6.55
C ARG A 97 -16.28 1.87 -5.38
N SER A 98 -15.09 2.43 -5.64
CA SER A 98 -14.38 3.29 -4.71
C SER A 98 -14.95 4.71 -4.68
N GLU A 99 -15.62 5.13 -5.75
CA GLU A 99 -16.30 6.43 -5.85
C GLU A 99 -17.71 6.27 -6.43
N PHE A 100 -18.63 7.10 -5.95
CA PHE A 100 -20.00 7.21 -6.45
C PHE A 100 -20.26 8.64 -6.92
N GLU A 101 -20.69 8.80 -8.16
CA GLU A 101 -21.01 10.08 -8.76
C GLU A 101 -22.51 10.33 -8.71
N PHE A 102 -22.87 11.53 -8.26
CA PHE A 102 -24.22 12.06 -8.31
C PHE A 102 -24.28 13.08 -9.44
N PRO A 103 -25.11 12.85 -10.47
CA PRO A 103 -25.15 13.69 -11.65
C PRO A 103 -25.62 15.11 -11.31
N ALA A 104 -25.42 16.03 -12.26
CA ALA A 104 -25.86 17.41 -12.12
C ALA A 104 -27.37 17.47 -11.78
N HIS A 105 -27.69 18.05 -10.63
CA HIS A 105 -29.07 18.20 -10.14
C HIS A 105 -29.25 19.58 -9.48
N ASP A 106 -30.48 20.08 -9.48
CA ASP A 106 -30.84 21.33 -8.83
C ASP A 106 -31.22 21.06 -7.37
N TYR A 107 -30.25 21.13 -6.46
CA TYR A 107 -30.49 20.83 -5.04
C TYR A 107 -31.17 22.00 -4.36
N LYS A 108 -32.32 21.75 -3.73
CA LYS A 108 -33.11 22.76 -2.99
C LYS A 108 -32.46 23.22 -1.68
N SER A 109 -31.39 22.54 -1.25
CA SER A 109 -30.62 22.79 -0.05
C SER A 109 -29.20 22.25 -0.25
N PRO A 110 -28.17 22.83 0.38
CA PRO A 110 -26.81 22.34 0.26
C PRO A 110 -26.53 21.10 1.12
N TYR A 111 -27.45 20.70 2.01
CA TYR A 111 -27.24 19.56 2.90
C TYR A 111 -27.76 18.26 2.26
N VAL A 112 -26.94 17.22 2.30
CA VAL A 112 -27.31 15.89 1.82
C VAL A 112 -26.85 14.82 2.80
N THR A 113 -27.58 13.70 2.88
CA THR A 113 -27.07 12.46 3.44
C THR A 113 -26.99 11.38 2.40
N VAL A 114 -25.88 10.65 2.38
CA VAL A 114 -25.63 9.54 1.46
C VAL A 114 -25.37 8.29 2.28
N SER A 115 -26.03 7.18 1.93
CA SER A 115 -25.82 5.87 2.58
C SER A 115 -25.35 4.84 1.56
N LEU A 116 -24.21 4.21 1.84
CA LEU A 116 -23.74 3.05 1.09
C LEU A 116 -24.09 1.79 1.86
N PHE A 117 -24.65 0.81 1.16
CA PHE A 117 -24.94 -0.53 1.68
C PHE A 117 -23.90 -1.51 1.18
N TYR A 118 -23.49 -2.46 2.01
CA TYR A 118 -22.36 -3.33 1.76
C TYR A 118 -22.71 -4.81 1.92
N VAL A 119 -22.10 -5.64 1.06
CA VAL A 119 -22.00 -7.10 1.22
C VAL A 119 -20.66 -7.43 1.86
N THR A 120 -20.62 -8.37 2.82
CA THR A 120 -19.37 -8.75 3.49
C THR A 120 -18.60 -9.87 2.77
N ARG A 121 -17.26 -9.76 2.68
CA ARG A 121 -16.42 -10.67 1.87
C ARG A 121 -15.68 -11.76 2.67
N ILE A 122 -15.22 -11.48 3.89
CA ILE A 122 -14.18 -12.32 4.56
C ILE A 122 -14.66 -13.00 5.85
N MET A 123 -15.54 -12.38 6.65
CA MET A 123 -15.71 -12.84 8.02
C MET A 123 -16.81 -13.90 8.21
N TRP A 124 -17.85 -13.94 7.36
CA TRP A 124 -19.02 -14.82 7.58
C TRP A 124 -19.65 -15.33 6.28
N PRO A 125 -20.23 -16.54 6.27
CA PRO A 125 -21.13 -16.94 5.19
C PRO A 125 -22.31 -15.96 5.15
N THR A 126 -22.56 -15.38 3.97
CA THR A 126 -23.54 -14.31 3.73
C THR A 126 -24.89 -14.58 4.38
N THR A 127 -25.30 -13.70 5.30
CA THR A 127 -26.69 -13.63 5.79
C THR A 127 -27.38 -12.40 5.22
N ALA A 128 -28.72 -12.39 5.22
CA ALA A 128 -29.54 -11.41 4.50
C ALA A 128 -29.46 -9.95 5.00
N ASN A 129 -28.72 -9.66 6.06
CA ASN A 129 -28.66 -8.31 6.66
C ASN A 129 -27.52 -7.49 6.06
N ARG A 130 -27.86 -6.40 5.36
CA ARG A 130 -26.87 -5.46 4.78
C ARG A 130 -26.34 -4.51 5.86
N ILE A 131 -25.03 -4.30 5.87
CA ILE A 131 -24.38 -3.26 6.69
C ILE A 131 -24.39 -1.98 5.85
N SER A 132 -24.69 -0.83 6.45
CA SER A 132 -24.58 0.47 5.78
C SER A 132 -23.60 1.39 6.49
N PHE A 133 -23.03 2.35 5.76
CA PHE A 133 -22.37 3.52 6.34
C PHE A 133 -22.94 4.77 5.68
N SER A 134 -23.22 5.79 6.51
CA SER A 134 -23.74 7.07 6.04
C SER A 134 -22.73 8.20 6.20
N VAL A 135 -22.95 9.29 5.48
CA VAL A 135 -22.37 10.61 5.75
C VAL A 135 -23.49 11.65 5.65
N ILE A 136 -23.42 12.72 6.43
CA ILE A 136 -24.26 13.91 6.26
C ILE A 136 -23.32 15.07 5.94
N THR A 137 -23.55 15.83 4.87
CA THR A 137 -22.58 16.83 4.39
C THR A 137 -23.20 18.03 3.70
N ASP A 138 -22.46 19.14 3.70
CA ASP A 138 -22.72 20.33 2.90
C ASP A 138 -21.97 20.22 1.56
N ILE A 139 -22.70 20.01 0.47
CA ILE A 139 -22.12 19.87 -0.88
C ILE A 139 -21.80 21.21 -1.56
N SER A 140 -22.16 22.35 -0.95
CA SER A 140 -21.70 23.66 -1.39
C SER A 140 -20.24 23.90 -1.03
N GLU A 141 -19.80 23.35 0.10
CA GLU A 141 -18.42 23.46 0.59
C GLU A 141 -17.58 22.21 0.30
N VAL A 142 -18.21 21.02 0.28
CA VAL A 142 -17.50 19.74 0.16
C VAL A 142 -17.80 19.03 -1.16
N GLU A 143 -16.81 18.98 -2.05
CA GLU A 143 -16.96 18.37 -3.38
C GLU A 143 -16.86 16.83 -3.37
N ASN A 144 -15.99 16.29 -2.51
CA ASN A 144 -15.67 14.85 -2.45
C ASN A 144 -15.75 14.30 -1.01
N PRO A 145 -16.94 14.35 -0.37
CA PRO A 145 -17.15 13.77 0.96
C PRO A 145 -16.78 12.28 0.98
N ARG A 146 -16.21 11.84 2.10
CA ARG A 146 -15.87 10.44 2.36
C ARG A 146 -17.01 9.75 3.11
N ILE A 147 -17.20 8.45 2.87
CA ILE A 147 -18.04 7.56 3.67
C ILE A 147 -17.17 6.48 4.29
N ASP A 148 -17.18 6.41 5.61
CA ASP A 148 -16.59 5.34 6.40
C ASP A 148 -17.33 5.15 7.73
N LEU A 149 -16.74 4.39 8.65
CA LEU A 149 -17.31 4.17 9.97
C LEU A 149 -17.42 5.46 10.80
N MET A 150 -16.52 6.41 10.63
CA MET A 150 -16.50 7.65 11.40
C MET A 150 -17.67 8.56 11.02
N THR A 151 -17.88 8.75 9.71
CA THR A 151 -19.02 9.51 9.20
C THR A 151 -20.36 8.83 9.48
N ASP A 152 -20.37 7.51 9.68
CA ASP A 152 -21.58 6.81 10.07
C ASP A 152 -21.91 7.01 11.56
N ILE A 153 -20.90 7.13 12.41
CA ILE A 153 -21.06 7.32 13.85
C ILE A 153 -21.43 8.76 14.20
N ASP A 154 -20.88 9.76 13.49
CA ASP A 154 -21.23 11.17 13.73
C ASP A 154 -22.65 11.53 13.26
N ALA A 155 -23.18 10.85 12.24
CA ALA A 155 -24.48 11.12 11.66
C ALA A 155 -25.62 11.29 12.70
N PRO A 156 -25.93 10.34 13.61
CA PRO A 156 -26.99 10.49 14.61
C PRO A 156 -26.78 11.69 15.54
N MET A 157 -25.54 12.04 15.86
CA MET A 157 -25.22 13.18 16.72
C MET A 157 -25.47 14.50 16.02
N ILE A 158 -25.18 14.57 14.71
CA ILE A 158 -25.51 15.75 13.90
C ILE A 158 -27.03 15.99 13.93
N TRP A 159 -27.84 14.92 13.82
CA TRP A 159 -29.30 15.03 13.96
C TRP A 159 -29.71 15.57 15.33
N GLU A 160 -29.14 15.01 16.40
CA GLU A 160 -29.47 15.43 17.77
C GLU A 160 -29.07 16.89 18.02
N PHE A 161 -27.85 17.28 17.67
CA PHE A 161 -27.37 18.65 17.86
C PHE A 161 -28.14 19.66 17.01
N VAL A 162 -28.50 19.35 15.76
CA VAL A 162 -29.39 20.25 15.00
C VAL A 162 -30.75 20.39 15.70
N SER A 163 -31.29 19.30 16.25
CA SER A 163 -32.55 19.35 17.01
C SER A 163 -32.45 20.17 18.32
N GLU A 164 -31.27 20.21 18.94
CA GLU A 164 -30.95 21.05 20.09
C GLU A 164 -30.68 22.52 19.75
N GLY A 165 -30.74 22.86 18.46
CA GLY A 165 -30.56 24.21 17.93
C GLY A 165 -29.13 24.59 17.56
N TYR A 166 -28.22 23.65 17.32
CA TYR A 166 -26.92 23.99 16.71
C TYR A 166 -27.07 24.21 15.20
N SER A 167 -26.25 25.09 14.60
CA SER A 167 -26.19 25.15 13.13
C SER A 167 -25.60 23.85 12.56
N PHE A 168 -25.85 23.55 11.28
CA PHE A 168 -25.34 22.31 10.68
C PHE A 168 -23.81 22.18 10.80
N SER A 169 -23.08 23.25 10.49
CA SER A 169 -21.61 23.28 10.56
C SER A 169 -21.09 23.10 11.99
N GLU A 170 -21.73 23.74 12.97
CA GLU A 170 -21.40 23.59 14.39
C GLU A 170 -21.72 22.18 14.91
N ALA A 171 -22.90 21.66 14.56
CA ALA A 171 -23.35 20.31 14.90
C ALA A 171 -22.36 19.26 14.39
N LYS A 172 -21.88 19.42 13.15
CA LYS A 172 -20.89 18.52 12.54
C LYS A 172 -19.54 18.56 13.23
N LYS A 173 -19.03 19.76 13.52
CA LYS A 173 -17.77 19.93 14.26
C LYS A 173 -17.88 19.33 15.67
N LYS A 174 -18.97 19.62 16.38
CA LYS A 174 -19.23 19.12 17.72
C LYS A 174 -19.38 17.60 17.73
N ALA A 175 -20.10 17.02 16.78
CA ALA A 175 -20.26 15.57 16.64
C ALA A 175 -18.91 14.86 16.57
N MET A 176 -18.04 15.27 15.65
CA MET A 176 -16.73 14.64 15.52
C MET A 176 -15.79 14.94 16.69
N GLN A 177 -15.90 16.11 17.34
CA GLN A 177 -15.15 16.41 18.57
C GLN A 177 -15.56 15.50 19.72
N ASP A 178 -16.86 15.28 19.91
CA ASP A 178 -17.38 14.42 20.95
C ASP A 178 -17.02 12.95 20.68
N VAL A 179 -17.09 12.47 19.44
CA VAL A 179 -16.58 11.14 19.05
C VAL A 179 -15.08 11.02 19.32
N ALA A 180 -14.27 12.01 18.90
CA ALA A 180 -12.82 11.98 19.12
C ALA A 180 -12.47 12.00 20.61
N LYS A 181 -13.24 12.74 21.42
CA LYS A 181 -13.08 12.78 22.88
C LYS A 181 -13.48 11.44 23.52
N ALA A 182 -14.61 10.88 23.11
CA ALA A 182 -15.16 9.62 23.63
C ALA A 182 -14.20 8.44 23.40
N PHE A 183 -13.51 8.42 22.25
CA PHE A 183 -12.57 7.35 21.90
C PHE A 183 -11.08 7.73 22.05
N HIS A 184 -10.79 8.91 22.59
CA HIS A 184 -9.44 9.41 22.87
C HIS A 184 -8.50 9.47 21.66
N PHE A 185 -9.01 9.90 20.50
CA PHE A 185 -8.19 10.10 19.31
C PHE A 185 -7.21 11.27 19.49
N THR A 186 -6.01 11.12 18.92
CA THR A 186 -4.85 11.99 19.16
C THR A 186 -4.83 13.26 18.31
N GLU A 187 -5.51 13.26 17.16
CA GLU A 187 -5.56 14.40 16.23
C GLU A 187 -6.95 15.03 16.19
N GLN A 188 -7.11 16.17 16.87
CA GLN A 188 -8.34 17.00 16.84
C GLN A 188 -8.32 18.04 15.70
N ASP A 189 -7.19 18.23 15.02
CA ASP A 189 -6.99 19.30 14.03
C ASP A 189 -7.52 18.95 12.61
N THR A 190 -7.96 17.71 12.36
CA THR A 190 -8.45 17.24 11.05
C THR A 190 -9.99 17.16 10.98
N LEU A 191 -10.67 18.16 11.50
CA LEU A 191 -12.13 18.29 11.43
C LEU A 191 -12.55 18.98 10.13
N PRO A 192 -13.65 18.58 9.47
CA PRO A 192 -14.52 17.40 9.72
C PRO A 192 -14.12 16.10 8.96
N ALA A 193 -14.69 14.94 9.33
CA ALA A 193 -14.21 13.59 9.00
C ALA A 193 -14.38 13.24 7.51
N GLU A 194 -15.42 13.77 6.88
CA GLU A 194 -15.69 13.57 5.47
C GLU A 194 -14.64 14.22 4.55
N LEU A 195 -13.80 15.13 5.06
CA LEU A 195 -12.71 15.76 4.30
C LEU A 195 -11.42 14.93 4.36
N TYR A 196 -11.10 14.39 5.55
CA TYR A 196 -9.83 13.73 5.83
C TYR A 196 -10.05 12.31 6.32
N ALA A 197 -9.45 11.34 5.63
CA ALA A 197 -9.46 9.96 6.11
C ALA A 197 -8.63 9.85 7.39
N ARG A 198 -9.24 9.36 8.46
CA ARG A 198 -8.47 9.00 9.66
C ARG A 198 -7.62 7.76 9.37
N PRO A 199 -6.38 7.70 9.88
CA PRO A 199 -5.57 6.51 9.79
C PRO A 199 -6.32 5.30 10.37
N PHE A 200 -6.22 4.14 9.71
CA PHE A 200 -6.90 2.93 10.15
C PHE A 200 -6.47 2.54 11.57
N GLU A 201 -5.23 2.86 11.95
CA GLU A 201 -4.66 2.72 13.30
C GLU A 201 -5.54 3.31 14.40
N GLU A 202 -6.19 4.45 14.13
CA GLU A 202 -7.04 5.14 15.11
C GLU A 202 -8.42 4.47 15.23
N VAL A 203 -8.99 4.05 14.09
CA VAL A 203 -10.36 3.53 14.01
C VAL A 203 -10.46 2.00 14.13
N ALA A 204 -9.34 1.28 14.09
CA ALA A 204 -9.30 -0.18 14.21
C ALA A 204 -9.91 -0.68 15.53
N GLY A 205 -9.71 0.06 16.62
CA GLY A 205 -10.30 -0.22 17.92
C GLY A 205 -11.83 -0.28 17.87
N LEU A 206 -12.41 0.62 17.09
CA LEU A 206 -13.85 0.76 16.89
C LEU A 206 -14.41 -0.39 16.06
N TYR A 207 -13.73 -0.78 14.98
CA TYR A 207 -14.12 -1.98 14.23
C TYR A 207 -14.10 -3.24 15.10
N ALA A 208 -13.09 -3.42 15.95
CA ALA A 208 -13.03 -4.55 16.87
C ALA A 208 -14.15 -4.52 17.94
N TYR A 209 -14.48 -3.33 18.46
CA TYR A 209 -15.64 -3.12 19.33
C TYR A 209 -16.93 -3.61 18.67
N LEU A 210 -17.15 -3.22 17.43
CA LEU A 210 -18.34 -3.60 16.67
C LEU A 210 -18.36 -5.08 16.31
N LEU A 211 -17.19 -5.71 16.10
CA LEU A 211 -17.07 -7.12 15.75
C LEU A 211 -17.31 -8.09 16.92
N ARG A 212 -17.62 -7.57 18.10
CA ARG A 212 -17.93 -8.40 19.25
C ARG A 212 -19.12 -9.33 18.97
N GLY A 213 -18.88 -10.64 19.11
CA GLY A 213 -19.86 -11.69 18.78
C GLY A 213 -19.61 -12.36 17.43
N LEU A 214 -18.72 -11.82 16.59
CA LEU A 214 -18.23 -12.42 15.36
C LEU A 214 -19.37 -12.88 14.43
N SER A 215 -20.34 -12.00 14.15
CA SER A 215 -21.35 -12.21 13.11
C SER A 215 -21.81 -10.88 12.48
N GLU A 216 -22.32 -10.88 11.24
CA GLU A 216 -22.89 -9.70 10.59
C GLU A 216 -24.01 -9.08 11.43
N GLY A 217 -24.89 -9.92 11.99
CA GLY A 217 -25.98 -9.49 12.85
C GLY A 217 -25.50 -8.85 14.15
N SER A 218 -24.44 -9.40 14.76
CA SER A 218 -23.80 -8.80 15.93
C SER A 218 -23.16 -7.46 15.59
N PHE A 219 -22.47 -7.35 14.45
CA PHE A 219 -21.86 -6.10 14.00
C PHE A 219 -22.90 -4.99 13.81
N ALA A 220 -23.96 -5.27 13.06
CA ALA A 220 -25.04 -4.32 12.84
C ALA A 220 -25.71 -3.89 14.16
N LYS A 221 -25.95 -4.85 15.06
CA LYS A 221 -26.54 -4.60 16.37
C LYS A 221 -25.65 -3.74 17.26
N ASN A 222 -24.36 -4.07 17.37
CA ASN A 222 -23.40 -3.32 18.18
C ASN A 222 -23.21 -1.91 17.63
N LYS A 223 -23.20 -1.74 16.30
CA LYS A 223 -23.11 -0.42 15.66
C LYS A 223 -24.33 0.43 15.96
N SER A 224 -25.53 -0.17 15.91
CA SER A 224 -26.76 0.52 16.29
C SER A 224 -26.75 0.97 17.75
N TYR A 225 -26.33 0.11 18.67
CA TYR A 225 -26.24 0.48 20.09
C TYR A 225 -25.22 1.57 20.33
N LEU A 226 -24.05 1.49 19.68
CA LEU A 226 -23.03 2.52 19.81
C LEU A 226 -23.52 3.89 19.32
N LYS A 227 -24.25 3.92 18.20
CA LYS A 227 -24.85 5.14 17.64
C LYS A 227 -25.95 5.72 18.53
N GLU A 228 -26.71 4.86 19.22
CA GLU A 228 -27.75 5.27 20.17
C GLU A 228 -27.13 5.85 21.44
N ASP A 229 -26.13 5.17 22.01
CA ASP A 229 -25.39 5.61 23.20
C ASP A 229 -24.68 6.94 22.94
N LEU A 230 -23.96 7.07 21.83
CA LEU A 230 -23.23 8.29 21.46
C LEU A 230 -24.11 9.47 21.03
N SER A 231 -25.42 9.29 20.87
CA SER A 231 -26.28 10.31 20.25
C SER A 231 -26.25 11.67 20.97
N ASP A 232 -25.98 11.69 22.28
CA ASP A 232 -25.87 12.89 23.10
C ASP A 232 -24.41 13.42 23.26
N GLY A 233 -23.45 12.79 22.59
CA GLY A 233 -22.03 13.12 22.71
C GLY A 233 -21.29 12.45 23.87
N THR A 234 -21.94 11.51 24.57
CA THR A 234 -21.33 10.73 25.64
C THR A 234 -21.50 9.23 25.42
N ILE A 235 -20.63 8.42 26.02
CA ILE A 235 -20.79 6.96 26.07
C ILE A 235 -21.11 6.65 27.52
N ASP A 236 -22.37 6.35 27.84
CA ASP A 236 -22.83 6.17 29.22
C ASP A 236 -23.31 4.74 29.53
N ASP A 237 -23.47 3.89 28.50
CA ASP A 237 -23.86 2.48 28.69
C ASP A 237 -22.73 1.64 29.29
N THR A 238 -22.72 1.65 30.62
CA THR A 238 -21.78 0.91 31.46
C THR A 238 -21.87 -0.60 31.21
N ASP A 239 -23.05 -1.14 30.87
CA ASP A 239 -23.24 -2.59 30.72
C ASP A 239 -22.63 -3.08 29.41
N LYS A 240 -22.72 -2.30 28.33
CA LYS A 240 -22.07 -2.61 27.03
C LYS A 240 -20.55 -2.50 27.11
N ASN A 241 -20.04 -1.50 27.82
CA ASN A 241 -18.61 -1.33 28.06
C ASN A 241 -18.02 -2.48 28.88
N ILE A 242 -18.73 -2.94 29.93
CA ILE A 242 -18.37 -4.15 30.67
C ILE A 242 -18.39 -5.36 29.74
N GLU A 243 -19.48 -5.55 29.01
CA GLU A 243 -19.65 -6.67 28.09
C GLU A 243 -18.53 -6.73 27.02
N PHE A 244 -18.03 -5.57 26.59
CA PHE A 244 -16.87 -5.43 25.71
C PHE A 244 -15.54 -5.73 26.41
N ALA A 245 -15.30 -5.16 27.59
CA ALA A 245 -14.11 -5.45 28.39
C ALA A 245 -13.96 -6.95 28.68
N GLU A 246 -15.08 -7.62 28.98
CA GLU A 246 -15.14 -9.08 29.15
C GLU A 246 -14.74 -9.82 27.86
N PHE A 247 -15.20 -9.36 26.69
CA PHE A 247 -14.78 -9.94 25.42
C PHE A 247 -13.28 -9.80 25.18
N ILE A 248 -12.72 -8.61 25.44
CA ILE A 248 -11.29 -8.33 25.29
C ILE A 248 -10.47 -9.24 26.20
N VAL A 249 -10.75 -9.28 27.50
CA VAL A 249 -9.95 -10.06 28.47
C VAL A 249 -10.06 -11.57 28.24
N ASN A 250 -11.22 -12.06 27.78
CA ASN A 250 -11.40 -13.49 27.45
C ASN A 250 -10.74 -13.91 26.15
N ARG A 251 -10.68 -13.01 25.16
CA ARG A 251 -10.25 -13.34 23.79
C ARG A 251 -9.09 -12.49 23.32
N TRP A 252 -8.28 -11.97 24.22
CA TRP A 252 -7.20 -11.03 23.91
C TRP A 252 -6.31 -11.49 22.73
N LEU A 253 -5.95 -12.79 22.67
CA LEU A 253 -5.23 -13.38 21.51
C LEU A 253 -6.05 -13.43 20.21
N GLY A 254 -7.34 -13.75 20.32
CA GLY A 254 -8.24 -13.75 19.18
C GLY A 254 -8.54 -12.34 18.67
N VAL A 255 -8.56 -11.36 19.57
CA VAL A 255 -8.70 -9.93 19.28
C VAL A 255 -7.43 -9.42 18.59
N ASP A 256 -6.25 -9.79 19.09
CA ASP A 256 -4.97 -9.49 18.43
C ASP A 256 -4.92 -10.04 17.01
N SER A 257 -5.22 -11.34 16.85
CA SER A 257 -5.28 -11.99 15.54
C SER A 257 -6.34 -11.38 14.62
N LEU A 258 -7.47 -10.93 15.18
CA LEU A 258 -8.48 -10.20 14.43
C LEU A 258 -7.90 -8.87 13.94
N LEU A 259 -7.32 -8.06 14.82
CA LEU A 259 -6.72 -6.76 14.50
C LEU A 259 -5.57 -6.83 13.49
N ASP A 260 -4.81 -7.92 13.48
CA ASP A 260 -3.78 -8.19 12.48
C ASP A 260 -4.36 -8.59 11.12
N LYS A 261 -5.44 -9.39 11.12
CA LYS A 261 -6.22 -9.66 9.89
C LYS A 261 -6.92 -8.40 9.38
N LEU A 262 -7.24 -7.48 10.29
CA LEU A 262 -7.89 -6.22 9.96
C LEU A 262 -6.90 -5.23 9.31
N ASP A 263 -5.63 -5.21 9.71
CA ASP A 263 -4.59 -4.45 9.00
C ASP A 263 -3.18 -4.91 9.43
N SER A 264 -2.40 -5.38 8.47
CA SER A 264 -1.04 -5.90 8.66
C SER A 264 0.04 -4.80 8.73
N THR A 265 -0.28 -3.56 8.40
CA THR A 265 0.67 -2.44 8.26
C THR A 265 0.69 -1.44 9.43
N ALA A 266 -0.34 -1.43 10.28
CA ALA A 266 -0.56 -0.44 11.34
C ALA A 266 0.15 -0.75 12.69
N GLY A 267 0.91 0.21 13.25
CA GLY A 267 1.71 0.09 14.48
C GLY A 267 1.09 0.70 15.78
N VAL A 268 1.62 0.25 16.94
CA VAL A 268 1.63 0.80 18.32
C VAL A 268 0.31 1.20 19.03
N ASN A 269 -0.72 1.74 18.37
CA ASN A 269 -1.86 2.39 19.05
C ASN A 269 -3.08 1.49 19.33
N LYS A 270 -3.18 0.30 18.72
CA LYS A 270 -4.36 -0.58 18.79
C LYS A 270 -4.79 -0.97 20.22
N TRP A 271 -3.83 -1.32 21.08
CA TRP A 271 -4.08 -1.88 22.41
C TRP A 271 -4.29 -0.85 23.53
N LYS A 272 -3.71 0.35 23.41
CA LYS A 272 -3.91 1.43 24.41
C LYS A 272 -5.38 1.78 24.56
N PHE A 273 -6.10 1.77 23.44
CA PHE A 273 -7.54 1.98 23.38
C PHE A 273 -8.30 0.93 24.21
N PHE A 274 -8.06 -0.36 23.95
CA PHE A 274 -8.74 -1.44 24.67
C PHE A 274 -8.38 -1.48 26.14
N GLU A 275 -7.11 -1.25 26.47
CA GLU A 275 -6.66 -1.35 27.86
C GLU A 275 -7.36 -0.32 28.74
N ARG A 276 -7.46 0.92 28.27
CA ARG A 276 -8.19 1.96 28.98
C ARG A 276 -9.67 1.63 29.14
N MET A 277 -10.33 1.14 28.10
CA MET A 277 -11.74 0.73 28.19
C MET A 277 -11.94 -0.41 29.19
N VAL A 278 -11.03 -1.38 29.22
CA VAL A 278 -11.05 -2.50 30.19
C VAL A 278 -10.86 -1.97 31.61
N GLU A 279 -9.91 -1.08 31.82
CA GLU A 279 -9.63 -0.47 33.13
C GLU A 279 -10.83 0.33 33.65
N GLU A 280 -11.42 1.17 32.81
CA GLU A 280 -12.59 1.98 33.17
C GLU A 280 -13.81 1.08 33.43
N ALA A 281 -14.09 0.10 32.56
CA ALA A 281 -15.24 -0.79 32.72
C ALA A 281 -15.14 -1.69 33.96
N PHE A 282 -13.94 -2.17 34.31
CA PHE A 282 -13.71 -3.03 35.47
C PHE A 282 -13.35 -2.28 36.76
N GLY A 283 -13.11 -0.96 36.69
CA GLY A 283 -12.69 -0.14 37.82
C GLY A 283 -11.28 -0.49 38.31
N LEU A 284 -10.35 -0.69 37.37
CA LEU A 284 -8.96 -1.06 37.64
C LEU A 284 -8.04 0.17 37.52
N PRO A 285 -6.89 0.19 38.24
CA PRO A 285 -5.88 1.24 38.07
C PRO A 285 -5.12 1.09 36.73
N ASP A 286 -4.43 2.15 36.28
CA ASP A 286 -3.60 2.13 35.05
C ASP A 286 -2.51 1.04 35.10
N CYS A 287 -2.50 0.16 34.09
CA CYS A 287 -1.59 -0.96 33.91
C CYS A 287 -0.17 -0.52 33.55
N LYS A 288 0.01 0.60 32.85
CA LYS A 288 1.32 1.02 32.31
C LYS A 288 2.44 1.04 33.36
N ASP A 289 2.15 1.53 34.57
CA ASP A 289 3.12 1.61 35.68
C ASP A 289 3.00 0.43 36.66
N ARG A 290 2.25 -0.61 36.30
CA ARG A 290 1.84 -1.72 37.16
C ARG A 290 2.10 -3.10 36.54
N LEU A 291 3.05 -3.20 35.61
CA LEU A 291 3.45 -4.46 34.98
C LEU A 291 3.70 -5.56 36.03
N GLY A 292 3.00 -6.69 35.91
CA GLY A 292 3.06 -7.83 36.83
C GLY A 292 2.25 -7.71 38.11
N LYS A 293 1.58 -6.57 38.34
CA LYS A 293 0.66 -6.43 39.47
C LYS A 293 -0.67 -7.08 39.17
N VAL A 294 -1.25 -7.65 40.22
CA VAL A 294 -2.58 -8.26 40.21
C VAL A 294 -3.54 -7.28 40.86
N ASP A 295 -4.60 -6.94 40.15
CA ASP A 295 -5.69 -6.08 40.62
C ASP A 295 -7.01 -6.86 40.50
N SER A 296 -7.92 -6.67 41.45
CA SER A 296 -9.23 -7.31 41.44
C SER A 296 -10.26 -6.43 40.72
N VAL A 297 -11.10 -7.03 39.87
CA VAL A 297 -12.23 -6.33 39.22
C VAL A 297 -13.14 -5.73 40.28
N ALA A 298 -13.25 -4.41 40.29
CA ALA A 298 -13.98 -3.65 41.30
C ALA A 298 -15.46 -3.44 40.92
N ASN A 299 -15.79 -3.50 39.63
CA ASN A 299 -17.15 -3.29 39.16
C ASN A 299 -18.05 -4.50 39.44
N SER A 300 -19.06 -4.31 40.30
CA SER A 300 -19.98 -5.38 40.72
C SER A 300 -20.94 -5.87 39.64
N LYS A 301 -21.05 -5.15 38.51
CA LYS A 301 -21.87 -5.55 37.37
C LYS A 301 -21.17 -6.53 36.43
N SER A 302 -19.84 -6.66 36.50
CA SER A 302 -19.12 -7.65 35.70
C SER A 302 -19.34 -9.06 36.23
N SER A 303 -19.42 -10.02 35.30
CA SER A 303 -19.40 -11.45 35.62
C SER A 303 -18.11 -11.89 36.34
N TYR A 304 -17.05 -11.07 36.25
CA TYR A 304 -15.75 -11.27 36.89
C TYR A 304 -15.56 -10.46 38.15
N TYR A 305 -16.64 -9.95 38.76
CA TYR A 305 -16.52 -9.17 39.99
C TYR A 305 -15.70 -9.91 41.07
N LYS A 306 -14.66 -9.24 41.59
CA LYS A 306 -13.63 -9.76 42.52
C LYS A 306 -12.64 -10.76 41.94
N ASP A 307 -12.75 -11.17 40.68
CA ASP A 307 -11.69 -11.94 40.04
C ASP A 307 -10.44 -11.09 39.84
N SER A 308 -9.31 -11.80 39.77
CA SER A 308 -7.98 -11.21 39.70
C SER A 308 -7.47 -11.16 38.27
N LEU A 309 -7.04 -9.97 37.85
CA LEU A 309 -6.40 -9.72 36.56
C LEU A 309 -4.96 -9.26 36.79
N VAL A 310 -4.05 -9.77 35.96
CA VAL A 310 -2.66 -9.30 35.94
C VAL A 310 -2.48 -8.28 34.83
N CYS A 311 -1.73 -7.23 35.11
CA CYS A 311 -1.22 -6.31 34.09
C CYS A 311 -0.01 -6.94 33.38
N ASP A 312 -0.10 -7.13 32.06
CA ASP A 312 0.95 -7.75 31.24
C ASP A 312 1.31 -6.84 30.04
N ALA A 313 2.32 -7.20 29.26
CA ALA A 313 2.71 -6.44 28.08
C ALA A 313 3.28 -7.29 26.94
N VAL A 314 3.07 -6.83 25.70
CA VAL A 314 3.67 -7.36 24.46
C VAL A 314 4.54 -6.31 23.76
N LEU A 315 5.55 -6.76 23.03
CA LEU A 315 6.34 -5.90 22.13
C LEU A 315 5.64 -5.83 20.78
N ASN A 316 5.50 -4.60 20.26
CA ASN A 316 5.03 -4.41 18.89
C ASN A 316 6.19 -4.41 17.88
N LYS A 317 5.86 -4.25 16.58
CA LYS A 317 6.83 -4.22 15.45
C LYS A 317 7.90 -3.13 15.55
N ASN A 318 7.72 -2.13 16.43
CA ASN A 318 8.65 -1.02 16.67
C ASN A 318 9.36 -1.14 18.03
N ASP A 319 9.43 -2.36 18.60
CA ASP A 319 10.04 -2.67 19.89
C ASP A 319 9.50 -1.86 21.09
N SER A 320 8.28 -1.33 20.99
CA SER A 320 7.63 -0.60 22.07
C SER A 320 6.67 -1.51 22.85
N LEU A 321 6.68 -1.41 24.17
CA LEU A 321 5.79 -2.16 25.05
C LEU A 321 4.36 -1.65 24.95
N VAL A 322 3.45 -2.60 24.87
CA VAL A 322 2.01 -2.41 24.78
C VAL A 322 1.36 -3.19 25.90
N TYR A 323 0.68 -2.50 26.79
CA TYR A 323 0.14 -3.04 28.04
C TYR A 323 -1.30 -3.54 27.86
N PHE A 324 -1.66 -4.63 28.54
CA PHE A 324 -3.02 -5.16 28.55
C PHE A 324 -3.35 -5.97 29.82
N ARG A 325 -4.63 -6.07 30.20
CA ARG A 325 -5.14 -6.95 31.26
C ARG A 325 -5.49 -8.35 30.76
N ARG A 326 -5.10 -9.37 31.53
CA ARG A 326 -5.53 -10.77 31.32
C ARG A 326 -5.79 -11.50 32.63
N PHE A 327 -6.54 -12.60 32.56
CA PHE A 327 -6.69 -13.52 33.70
C PHE A 327 -5.37 -14.21 34.03
N LEU A 328 -5.20 -14.49 35.33
CA LEU A 328 -4.18 -15.42 35.79
C LEU A 328 -4.57 -16.85 35.36
N THR A 329 -3.60 -17.60 34.86
CA THR A 329 -3.75 -19.05 34.66
C THR A 329 -3.91 -19.77 36.01
N ASP A 330 -4.35 -21.02 35.99
CA ASP A 330 -4.54 -21.80 37.22
C ASP A 330 -3.24 -22.04 38.01
N LEU A 331 -2.09 -21.99 37.33
CA LEU A 331 -0.77 -22.03 37.97
C LEU A 331 -0.38 -20.68 38.57
N GLU A 332 -0.62 -19.57 37.87
CA GLU A 332 -0.33 -18.22 38.38
C GLU A 332 -1.21 -17.87 39.59
N LYS A 333 -2.46 -18.35 39.64
CA LYS A 333 -3.33 -18.22 40.82
C LYS A 333 -2.75 -18.89 42.07
N GLN A 334 -1.96 -19.95 41.90
CA GLN A 334 -1.37 -20.72 43.00
C GLN A 334 0.00 -20.20 43.42
N PHE A 335 0.80 -19.71 42.47
CA PHE A 335 2.21 -19.42 42.69
C PHE A 335 2.64 -17.97 42.37
N GLY A 336 1.73 -17.13 41.87
CA GLY A 336 1.97 -15.72 41.51
C GLY A 336 2.13 -15.50 39.99
N PRO A 337 1.87 -14.29 39.46
CA PRO A 337 1.85 -14.03 38.02
C PRO A 337 3.22 -14.08 37.33
N CYS A 338 3.23 -14.46 36.05
CA CYS A 338 4.38 -14.32 35.16
C CYS A 338 4.23 -13.06 34.27
N ILE A 339 5.32 -12.33 34.00
CA ILE A 339 5.33 -11.13 33.14
C ILE A 339 6.11 -11.32 31.84
N VAL A 340 5.74 -10.54 30.81
CA VAL A 340 6.41 -10.31 29.50
C VAL A 340 7.06 -11.55 28.90
N GLY A 341 6.33 -12.17 27.97
CA GLY A 341 6.79 -13.34 27.20
C GLY A 341 6.86 -14.63 28.01
N SER A 342 6.65 -14.61 29.33
CA SER A 342 6.86 -15.78 30.18
C SER A 342 5.59 -16.61 30.39
N THR A 343 5.66 -17.91 30.10
CA THR A 343 4.61 -18.87 30.41
C THR A 343 4.86 -19.52 31.77
N PRO A 344 3.85 -19.62 32.65
CA PRO A 344 3.97 -20.33 33.91
C PRO A 344 4.12 -21.82 33.62
N ARG A 345 5.22 -22.40 34.06
CA ARG A 345 5.46 -23.84 33.99
C ARG A 345 5.91 -24.35 35.33
N LEU A 346 5.39 -25.52 35.66
CA LEU A 346 5.98 -26.36 36.68
C LEU A 346 7.08 -27.15 35.99
N GLU A 347 8.32 -26.76 36.23
CA GLU A 347 9.49 -27.44 35.72
C GLU A 347 10.10 -28.24 36.87
N LYS A 348 10.27 -29.54 36.64
CA LYS A 348 10.97 -30.38 37.59
C LYS A 348 12.46 -30.13 37.41
N VAL A 349 13.02 -29.24 38.23
CA VAL A 349 14.47 -28.99 38.25
C VAL A 349 15.03 -29.92 39.32
N SER A 350 15.70 -30.99 38.88
CA SER A 350 16.03 -32.15 39.71
C SER A 350 14.78 -32.83 40.31
N GLU A 351 14.63 -32.79 41.62
CA GLU A 351 13.71 -33.62 42.40
C GLU A 351 12.56 -32.83 43.03
N LYS A 352 12.56 -31.52 42.79
CA LYS A 352 11.49 -30.63 43.18
C LYS A 352 10.75 -30.10 41.99
N LEU A 353 9.43 -30.04 42.15
CA LEU A 353 8.56 -29.30 41.26
C LEU A 353 8.78 -27.81 41.51
N SER A 354 9.45 -27.13 40.59
CA SER A 354 9.75 -25.71 40.67
C SER A 354 8.75 -24.93 39.83
N TYR A 355 8.15 -23.89 40.41
CA TYR A 355 7.34 -22.94 39.67
C TYR A 355 8.25 -21.93 38.96
N LYS A 356 8.18 -21.87 37.64
CA LYS A 356 9.02 -21.01 36.81
C LYS A 356 8.18 -20.28 35.77
N CYS A 357 8.49 -19.01 35.56
CA CYS A 357 8.02 -18.24 34.43
C CYS A 357 9.03 -18.39 33.27
N THR A 358 8.68 -19.13 32.22
CA THR A 358 9.56 -19.40 31.07
C THR A 358 9.25 -18.48 29.89
N GLY A 359 10.17 -17.56 29.57
CA GLY A 359 10.08 -16.63 28.44
C GLY A 359 10.13 -17.30 27.05
N ASN A 360 9.03 -17.23 26.31
CA ASN A 360 8.97 -17.28 24.85
C ASN A 360 8.99 -15.83 24.33
N TYR A 361 9.94 -15.45 23.47
CA TYR A 361 9.66 -14.39 22.50
C TYR A 361 8.71 -14.97 21.45
N ALA A 362 7.44 -15.14 21.82
CA ALA A 362 6.39 -15.31 20.85
C ALA A 362 6.06 -13.90 20.33
N SER A 363 6.62 -13.55 19.17
CA SER A 363 5.89 -12.66 18.28
C SER A 363 4.56 -13.35 17.99
N TYR A 364 3.45 -12.87 18.52
CA TYR A 364 2.17 -13.15 17.88
C TYR A 364 2.22 -12.41 16.54
N GLY A 365 2.63 -13.15 15.51
CA GLY A 365 2.81 -12.66 14.16
C GLY A 365 2.63 -13.84 13.22
N LEU A 366 1.46 -13.89 12.58
CA LEU A 366 1.29 -14.69 11.37
C LEU A 366 1.86 -13.87 10.22
N SER A 367 3.10 -14.13 9.81
CA SER A 367 3.57 -13.79 8.47
C SER A 367 3.74 -15.06 7.64
N ALA A 368 3.44 -14.95 6.35
CA ALA A 368 3.51 -16.04 5.38
C ALA A 368 4.95 -16.53 5.10
N ASP A 369 5.98 -15.83 5.59
CA ASP A 369 7.38 -16.03 5.18
C ASP A 369 8.34 -16.27 6.38
N GLY A 370 8.55 -17.55 6.75
CA GLY A 370 9.70 -18.22 7.44
C GLY A 370 10.66 -17.58 8.50
N TYR A 371 10.76 -18.26 9.67
CA TYR A 371 11.87 -18.62 10.62
C TYR A 371 13.06 -17.68 11.08
N ARG A 372 13.30 -17.52 12.42
CA ARG A 372 14.57 -17.83 13.21
C ARG A 372 14.56 -17.49 14.75
N MET A 373 15.55 -17.96 15.53
CA MET A 373 15.54 -18.49 16.94
C MET A 373 16.30 -17.69 18.08
N GLU A 374 15.99 -18.00 19.38
CA GLU A 374 16.85 -18.31 20.59
C GLU A 374 17.46 -17.30 21.68
N PHE A 375 17.16 -17.57 22.99
CA PHE A 375 17.94 -17.57 24.32
C PHE A 375 18.07 -16.46 25.45
N LYS A 376 17.88 -16.93 26.73
CA LYS A 376 18.59 -16.82 28.09
C LYS A 376 18.38 -15.74 29.25
N ASN A 377 17.85 -16.25 30.41
CA ASN A 377 18.22 -16.22 31.89
C ASN A 377 17.90 -15.09 32.96
N GLY A 378 17.43 -15.54 34.16
CA GLY A 378 17.62 -15.00 35.56
C GLY A 378 16.71 -15.63 36.68
N TRP A 379 17.22 -16.07 37.87
CA TRP A 379 16.60 -17.01 38.87
C TRP A 379 16.74 -16.63 40.40
N GLU A 380 15.95 -17.28 41.30
CA GLU A 380 16.33 -17.84 42.65
C GLU A 380 15.27 -18.83 43.29
N VAL A 381 15.70 -19.92 44.02
CA VAL A 381 14.86 -20.98 44.72
C VAL A 381 15.54 -21.53 46.02
N ALA A 382 14.78 -22.08 46.99
CA ALA A 382 15.22 -22.66 48.29
C ALA A 382 15.60 -24.18 48.31
N ASP A 383 16.45 -24.58 49.27
CA ASP A 383 17.26 -25.82 49.33
C ASP A 383 16.51 -27.18 49.50
N ASP A 384 17.04 -28.20 48.81
CA ASP A 384 16.51 -29.52 48.49
C ASP A 384 16.62 -30.59 49.59
N GLU A 385 17.66 -30.51 50.40
CA GLU A 385 17.92 -31.48 51.44
C GLU A 385 16.95 -31.34 52.63
N PHE A 386 16.55 -30.10 52.93
CA PHE A 386 15.59 -29.79 53.99
C PHE A 386 14.23 -30.47 53.76
N ILE A 387 13.74 -30.49 52.51
CA ILE A 387 12.43 -31.06 52.17
C ILE A 387 12.45 -32.60 52.29
N ARG A 388 13.53 -33.26 51.89
CA ARG A 388 13.62 -34.73 51.95
C ARG A 388 13.74 -35.25 53.38
N ASN A 389 14.52 -34.57 54.22
CA ASN A 389 14.65 -34.93 55.64
C ASN A 389 13.32 -34.78 56.40
N TYR A 390 12.46 -33.86 55.98
CA TYR A 390 11.11 -33.72 56.53
C TYR A 390 10.20 -34.91 56.19
N HIS A 391 10.29 -35.45 54.97
CA HIS A 391 9.38 -36.52 54.51
C HIS A 391 9.82 -37.94 54.88
N PHE A 392 11.11 -38.24 54.89
CA PHE A 392 11.61 -39.61 55.11
C PHE A 392 12.37 -39.81 56.42
N GLY A 393 12.47 -38.75 57.21
CA GLY A 393 13.40 -38.67 58.32
C GLY A 393 14.83 -38.38 57.87
N ALA A 394 15.62 -37.88 58.82
CA ALA A 394 17.02 -37.54 58.60
C ALA A 394 17.86 -38.79 58.27
N CYS A 395 18.87 -38.58 57.42
CA CYS A 395 19.86 -39.61 57.11
C CYS A 395 20.86 -39.78 58.25
N HIS A 396 21.14 -41.04 58.59
CA HIS A 396 22.09 -41.46 59.62
C HIS A 396 22.87 -42.69 59.16
N SER A 397 24.05 -42.91 59.75
CA SER A 397 24.99 -44.00 59.41
C SER A 397 24.39 -45.41 59.52
N GLU A 398 23.36 -45.58 60.33
CA GLU A 398 22.70 -46.87 60.61
C GLU A 398 21.75 -47.35 59.50
N ASN A 399 21.40 -46.49 58.53
CA ASN A 399 20.38 -46.78 57.51
C ASN A 399 20.88 -46.59 56.06
N LEU A 400 22.19 -46.71 55.83
CA LEU A 400 22.80 -46.54 54.50
C LEU A 400 22.34 -47.62 53.51
N GLY A 401 22.14 -47.24 52.24
CA GLY A 401 21.71 -48.13 51.15
C GLY A 401 20.20 -48.37 51.07
N GLN A 402 19.41 -47.81 51.99
CA GLN A 402 17.96 -47.91 51.93
C GLN A 402 17.40 -47.04 50.79
N LYS A 403 16.58 -47.64 49.93
CA LYS A 403 15.92 -46.98 48.81
C LYS A 403 14.51 -46.53 49.20
N SER A 404 14.09 -45.36 48.76
CA SER A 404 12.74 -44.84 49.00
C SER A 404 12.28 -43.97 47.85
N LEU A 405 10.97 -43.99 47.58
CA LEU A 405 10.35 -43.25 46.50
C LEU A 405 9.92 -41.86 47.02
N PHE A 406 10.45 -40.79 46.43
CA PHE A 406 10.00 -39.42 46.63
C PHE A 406 9.47 -38.87 45.32
N HIS A 407 8.21 -38.46 45.30
CA HIS A 407 7.51 -38.19 44.05
C HIS A 407 7.67 -39.37 43.08
N ASP A 408 8.30 -39.16 41.92
CA ASP A 408 8.48 -40.17 40.87
C ASP A 408 9.91 -40.71 40.81
N SER A 409 10.64 -40.63 41.91
CA SER A 409 12.08 -40.80 41.89
C SER A 409 12.58 -41.59 43.09
N ILE A 410 13.45 -42.54 42.80
CA ILE A 410 14.02 -43.45 43.77
C ILE A 410 15.29 -42.79 44.29
N PHE A 411 15.35 -42.62 45.60
CA PHE A 411 16.51 -42.12 46.32
C PHE A 411 17.10 -43.19 47.19
N VAL A 412 18.42 -43.17 47.31
CA VAL A 412 19.18 -44.02 48.19
C VAL A 412 19.86 -43.19 49.27
N ARG A 413 19.86 -43.70 50.50
CA ARG A 413 20.61 -43.09 51.61
C ARG A 413 22.09 -43.37 51.47
N GLU A 414 22.91 -42.32 51.43
CA GLU A 414 24.36 -42.45 51.24
C GLU A 414 25.14 -41.55 52.19
N HIS A 415 26.41 -41.90 52.40
CA HIS A 415 27.38 -41.09 53.11
C HIS A 415 28.20 -40.31 52.09
N VAL A 416 28.11 -38.98 52.14
CA VAL A 416 28.81 -38.08 51.23
C VAL A 416 30.20 -37.80 51.81
N VAL A 417 31.21 -38.43 51.20
CA VAL A 417 32.58 -38.46 51.71
C VAL A 417 33.26 -37.08 51.67
N SER A 418 32.85 -36.18 50.78
CA SER A 418 33.47 -34.84 50.63
C SER A 418 33.21 -33.92 51.82
N ASP A 419 32.01 -34.02 52.41
CA ASP A 419 31.53 -33.07 53.42
C ASP A 419 31.22 -33.76 54.76
N ASP A 420 31.47 -35.07 54.83
CA ASP A 420 31.19 -35.95 55.98
C ASP A 420 29.73 -35.86 56.48
N THR A 421 28.80 -35.80 55.52
CA THR A 421 27.36 -35.69 55.79
C THR A 421 26.61 -36.92 55.28
N TYR A 422 25.41 -37.14 55.82
CA TYR A 422 24.51 -38.20 55.38
C TYR A 422 23.33 -37.54 54.68
N SER A 423 23.11 -37.87 53.41
CA SER A 423 22.07 -37.24 52.58
C SER A 423 21.27 -38.26 51.78
N TRP A 424 20.11 -37.83 51.31
CA TRP A 424 19.32 -38.57 50.34
C TRP A 424 19.81 -38.25 48.94
N ASN A 425 20.40 -39.23 48.27
CA ASN A 425 20.94 -39.09 46.93
C ASN A 425 20.04 -39.74 45.91
N TYR A 426 19.88 -39.06 44.78
CA TYR A 426 19.09 -39.55 43.66
C TYR A 426 19.70 -40.84 43.10
N GLU A 427 18.87 -41.85 42.85
CA GLU A 427 19.28 -43.10 42.20
C GLU A 427 18.68 -43.28 40.80
N SER A 428 17.34 -43.24 40.66
CA SER A 428 16.68 -43.39 39.34
C SER A 428 15.25 -42.85 39.30
N GLN A 429 14.64 -42.79 38.11
CA GLN A 429 13.24 -42.33 37.88
C GLN A 429 12.33 -43.40 37.23
N ASP A 430 12.84 -44.59 36.92
CA ASP A 430 12.08 -45.64 36.22
C ASP A 430 11.28 -46.51 37.21
N THR A 431 10.12 -45.99 37.61
CA THR A 431 9.24 -46.67 38.57
C THR A 431 8.58 -47.91 37.99
N VAL A 432 8.31 -47.96 36.68
CA VAL A 432 7.64 -49.11 36.02
C VAL A 432 8.63 -50.24 35.76
N GLY A 433 9.83 -49.94 35.25
CA GLY A 433 10.92 -50.91 35.09
C GLY A 433 11.40 -51.49 36.42
N PHE A 434 11.35 -50.71 37.50
CA PHE A 434 11.62 -51.19 38.86
C PHE A 434 10.67 -52.34 39.29
N TYR A 435 9.42 -52.37 38.80
CA TYR A 435 8.46 -53.44 39.12
C TYR A 435 8.36 -54.56 38.06
N LEU A 436 8.56 -54.27 36.77
CA LEU A 436 8.37 -55.24 35.67
C LEU A 436 9.67 -55.75 35.00
N GLY A 437 10.82 -55.13 35.25
CA GLY A 437 12.07 -55.39 34.52
C GLY A 437 12.21 -54.57 33.23
N GLU A 438 13.37 -54.66 32.58
CA GLU A 438 13.73 -53.86 31.40
C GLU A 438 12.96 -54.31 30.13
N CYS A 439 12.49 -53.34 29.34
CA CYS A 439 11.85 -53.58 28.04
C CYS A 439 12.92 -53.53 26.93
N ASP A 440 13.00 -54.60 26.13
CA ASP A 440 14.08 -54.84 25.16
C ASP A 440 13.55 -55.31 23.79
N THR A 441 14.45 -55.47 22.82
CA THR A 441 14.11 -55.93 21.45
C THR A 441 13.40 -57.29 21.39
N GLY A 442 13.62 -58.17 22.38
CA GLY A 442 13.01 -59.50 22.45
C GLY A 442 11.58 -59.48 22.97
N SER A 443 11.24 -58.44 23.74
CA SER A 443 9.96 -58.24 24.42
C SER A 443 9.06 -57.19 23.74
N VAL A 444 9.46 -56.59 22.61
CA VAL A 444 8.60 -55.65 21.86
C VAL A 444 7.29 -56.33 21.44
N TRP A 445 6.17 -55.68 21.74
CA TRP A 445 4.80 -56.17 21.60
C TRP A 445 4.45 -57.36 22.51
N THR A 446 5.15 -57.59 23.62
CA THR A 446 4.72 -58.54 24.67
C THR A 446 4.01 -57.84 25.83
N LEU A 447 3.08 -58.56 26.48
CA LEU A 447 2.21 -58.08 27.57
C LEU A 447 2.78 -58.46 28.95
N GLY A 448 2.90 -57.48 29.86
CA GLY A 448 3.28 -57.61 31.27
C GLY A 448 2.19 -57.12 32.24
N ARG A 449 2.27 -57.52 33.52
CA ARG A 449 1.26 -57.19 34.56
C ARG A 449 1.87 -56.77 35.89
N MET A 450 1.34 -55.68 36.45
CA MET A 450 1.72 -55.13 37.77
C MET A 450 0.95 -55.81 38.93
N PRO A 451 1.40 -55.63 40.20
CA PRO A 451 0.73 -56.20 41.39
C PRO A 451 -0.71 -55.72 41.60
N ASP A 452 -1.06 -54.52 41.13
CA ASP A 452 -2.41 -53.97 41.17
C ASP A 452 -3.30 -54.44 40.00
N SER A 453 -2.83 -55.43 39.23
CA SER A 453 -3.48 -56.01 38.04
C SER A 453 -3.53 -55.11 36.80
N SER A 454 -2.85 -53.97 36.80
CA SER A 454 -2.71 -53.15 35.59
C SER A 454 -1.80 -53.83 34.55
N GLU A 455 -2.19 -53.75 33.27
CA GLU A 455 -1.52 -54.39 32.14
C GLU A 455 -0.71 -53.38 31.34
N TYR A 456 0.49 -53.77 30.89
CA TYR A 456 1.39 -52.93 30.09
C TYR A 456 1.95 -53.73 28.91
N VAL A 457 2.15 -53.09 27.76
CA VAL A 457 2.80 -53.66 26.57
C VAL A 457 4.12 -52.95 26.34
N CYS A 458 5.19 -53.69 26.06
CA CYS A 458 6.48 -53.13 25.67
C CYS A 458 6.38 -52.60 24.23
N THR A 459 6.56 -51.29 24.05
CA THR A 459 6.38 -50.62 22.74
C THR A 459 7.59 -49.74 22.40
N HIS A 460 7.63 -49.23 21.17
CA HIS A 460 8.75 -48.48 20.64
C HIS A 460 8.56 -46.94 20.65
N ASP A 461 7.66 -46.40 21.49
CA ASP A 461 7.31 -44.97 21.41
C ASP A 461 8.51 -44.03 21.75
N SER A 462 8.74 -43.14 20.79
CA SER A 462 9.64 -42.00 20.60
C SER A 462 11.00 -41.84 21.31
N LEU A 463 11.30 -42.39 22.50
CA LEU A 463 12.60 -42.11 23.17
C LEU A 463 13.27 -43.25 23.96
N SER A 464 12.66 -44.42 24.16
CA SER A 464 13.34 -45.65 24.65
C SER A 464 12.32 -46.79 24.73
N MET A 465 12.73 -48.04 24.46
CA MET A 465 11.91 -49.24 24.66
C MET A 465 11.36 -49.25 26.08
N ARG A 466 10.07 -48.92 26.23
CA ARG A 466 9.42 -48.76 27.53
C ARG A 466 8.10 -49.51 27.59
N TRP A 467 7.75 -49.90 28.81
CA TRP A 467 6.44 -50.42 29.15
C TRP A 467 5.40 -49.30 29.10
N ASN A 468 4.40 -49.44 28.22
CA ASN A 468 3.28 -48.51 28.09
C ASN A 468 1.97 -49.19 28.50
N PRO A 469 1.00 -48.48 29.12
CA PRO A 469 -0.28 -49.07 29.50
C PRO A 469 -0.96 -49.79 28.34
N ALA A 470 -1.47 -51.00 28.59
CA ALA A 470 -2.09 -51.84 27.57
C ALA A 470 -3.51 -51.35 27.25
N ASN A 471 -3.69 -50.80 26.07
CA ASN A 471 -5.01 -50.48 25.49
C ASN A 471 -5.41 -51.57 24.48
N ASP A 472 -6.67 -51.52 24.00
CA ASP A 472 -7.22 -52.56 23.12
C ASP A 472 -6.44 -52.71 21.80
N ILE A 473 -5.88 -51.61 21.29
CA ILE A 473 -5.06 -51.57 20.07
C ILE A 473 -3.73 -52.29 20.30
N ASN A 474 -3.01 -51.95 21.35
CA ASN A 474 -1.71 -52.55 21.67
C ASN A 474 -1.85 -54.03 22.04
N LYS A 475 -2.98 -54.41 22.67
CA LYS A 475 -3.32 -55.82 22.91
C LYS A 475 -3.57 -56.58 21.62
N PHE A 476 -4.36 -56.01 20.70
CA PHE A 476 -4.59 -56.60 19.39
C PHE A 476 -3.27 -56.82 18.63
N LEU A 477 -2.41 -55.80 18.58
CA LEU A 477 -1.11 -55.88 17.90
C LEU A 477 -0.17 -56.90 18.55
N ALA A 478 -0.17 -57.00 19.88
CA ALA A 478 0.59 -58.00 20.63
C ALA A 478 0.12 -59.44 20.36
N GLU A 479 -1.17 -59.62 20.07
CA GLU A 479 -1.77 -60.91 19.68
C GLU A 479 -1.55 -61.25 18.20
N GLN A 480 -1.26 -60.25 17.34
CA GLN A 480 -0.89 -60.50 15.95
C GLN A 480 0.49 -61.17 15.86
N ARG A 481 0.66 -62.03 14.85
CA ARG A 481 1.97 -62.68 14.60
C ARG A 481 3.04 -61.61 14.29
N LYS A 482 4.30 -61.90 14.64
CA LYS A 482 5.45 -61.01 14.32
C LYS A 482 5.60 -60.80 12.81
N CYS A 483 5.94 -59.57 12.40
CA CYS A 483 6.17 -59.20 11.01
C CYS A 483 7.28 -60.04 10.33
N ASN A 484 7.06 -60.45 9.08
CA ASN A 484 8.07 -61.09 8.23
C ASN A 484 8.42 -60.22 7.01
N ARG A 485 9.70 -59.87 6.88
CA ARG A 485 10.22 -58.95 5.85
C ARG A 485 10.06 -59.44 4.41
N GLU A 486 10.07 -60.75 4.18
CA GLU A 486 9.97 -61.32 2.83
C GLU A 486 8.52 -61.40 2.33
N THR A 487 7.54 -61.49 3.23
CA THR A 487 6.14 -61.79 2.86
C THR A 487 5.15 -60.66 3.13
N ASP A 488 5.48 -59.71 3.99
CA ASP A 488 4.49 -58.75 4.52
C ASP A 488 4.75 -57.28 4.09
N ALA A 489 5.66 -57.02 3.13
CA ALA A 489 6.06 -55.66 2.73
C ALA A 489 4.94 -54.82 2.06
N LEU A 490 3.93 -55.46 1.47
CA LEU A 490 2.77 -54.80 0.83
C LEU A 490 1.44 -55.18 1.53
N ARG A 491 1.50 -55.76 2.72
CA ARG A 491 0.31 -56.17 3.47
C ARG A 491 -0.06 -55.13 4.52
N SER A 492 -1.35 -54.79 4.56
CA SER A 492 -1.96 -54.00 5.63
C SER A 492 -2.84 -54.89 6.52
N PHE A 493 -2.98 -54.49 7.78
CA PHE A 493 -3.81 -55.08 8.81
C PHE A 493 -4.72 -53.99 9.38
N SER A 494 -5.97 -54.31 9.70
CA SER A 494 -6.89 -53.35 10.30
C SER A 494 -7.41 -53.83 11.65
N TYR A 495 -7.51 -52.90 12.59
CA TYR A 495 -8.23 -53.06 13.85
C TYR A 495 -9.47 -52.16 13.82
N SER A 496 -10.63 -52.75 14.13
CA SER A 496 -11.95 -52.10 14.15
C SER A 496 -12.39 -51.36 12.87
N GLY A 497 -11.63 -51.47 11.78
CA GLY A 497 -11.83 -50.70 10.54
C GLY A 497 -11.44 -49.21 10.66
N LEU A 498 -10.97 -48.77 11.83
CA LEU A 498 -10.61 -47.38 12.11
C LEU A 498 -9.09 -47.17 12.17
N PHE A 499 -8.33 -48.21 12.50
CA PHE A 499 -6.87 -48.14 12.63
C PHE A 499 -6.22 -49.16 11.70
N TYR A 500 -5.26 -48.71 10.88
CA TYR A 500 -4.58 -49.52 9.89
C TYR A 500 -3.09 -49.57 10.19
N TYR A 501 -2.47 -50.72 9.96
CA TYR A 501 -1.06 -50.98 10.23
C TYR A 501 -0.42 -51.75 9.08
N ARG A 502 0.85 -51.51 8.80
CA ARG A 502 1.67 -52.31 7.88
C ARG A 502 2.96 -52.76 8.54
N CYS A 503 3.60 -53.79 8.01
CA CYS A 503 4.96 -54.14 8.41
C CYS A 503 5.96 -53.24 7.69
N ASP A 504 6.84 -52.59 8.44
CA ASP A 504 7.83 -51.63 7.91
C ASP A 504 9.09 -51.61 8.80
N ASP A 505 10.15 -51.00 8.30
CA ASP A 505 11.35 -50.73 9.10
C ASP A 505 11.11 -49.56 10.06
N VAL A 506 11.12 -49.88 11.35
CA VAL A 506 10.94 -48.90 12.43
C VAL A 506 12.30 -48.65 13.08
N LYS A 507 12.82 -47.43 12.92
CA LYS A 507 14.10 -47.00 13.51
C LYS A 507 13.87 -46.48 14.94
N ILE A 508 14.68 -46.95 15.89
CA ILE A 508 14.62 -46.56 17.30
C ILE A 508 15.97 -45.94 17.69
N GLY A 509 16.05 -44.61 17.72
CA GLY A 509 17.31 -43.89 17.99
C GLY A 509 18.45 -44.33 17.07
N ASP A 510 19.62 -44.62 17.65
CA ASP A 510 20.82 -45.12 16.94
C ASP A 510 20.89 -46.65 16.82
N MET A 511 19.84 -47.37 17.23
CA MET A 511 19.80 -48.83 17.10
C MET A 511 19.53 -49.26 15.65
N PRO A 512 19.92 -50.50 15.27
CA PRO A 512 19.51 -51.08 14.00
C PRO A 512 17.98 -51.06 13.87
N ALA A 513 17.48 -50.72 12.67
CA ALA A 513 16.04 -50.73 12.40
C ALA A 513 15.47 -52.12 12.66
N ILE A 514 14.35 -52.18 13.38
CA ILE A 514 13.62 -53.41 13.61
C ILE A 514 12.42 -53.47 12.66
N TYR A 515 12.14 -54.66 12.13
CA TYR A 515 11.02 -54.84 11.22
C TYR A 515 9.74 -55.13 12.01
N SER A 516 8.81 -54.17 12.06
CA SER A 516 7.65 -54.22 12.96
C SER A 516 6.43 -53.46 12.43
N PHE A 517 5.34 -53.46 13.17
CA PHE A 517 4.09 -52.78 12.79
C PHE A 517 4.22 -51.25 12.86
N LYS A 518 3.78 -50.57 11.81
CA LYS A 518 3.71 -49.10 11.69
C LYS A 518 2.30 -48.68 11.27
N GLY A 519 1.73 -47.72 11.99
CA GLY A 519 0.39 -47.18 11.70
C GLY A 519 0.35 -46.44 10.35
N VAL A 520 -0.75 -46.58 9.62
CA VAL A 520 -1.03 -45.92 8.33
C VAL A 520 -2.50 -45.48 8.27
N SER A 521 -2.84 -44.58 7.35
CA SER A 521 -4.24 -44.20 7.11
C SER A 521 -4.99 -45.27 6.31
N SER A 522 -6.33 -45.23 6.34
CA SER A 522 -7.18 -46.10 5.51
C SER A 522 -6.87 -45.94 4.01
N GLY A 523 -6.72 -44.70 3.53
CA GLY A 523 -6.38 -44.42 2.14
C GLY A 523 -5.04 -45.02 1.69
N VAL A 524 -4.01 -44.96 2.55
CA VAL A 524 -2.72 -45.61 2.26
C VAL A 524 -2.87 -47.14 2.25
N ALA A 525 -3.68 -47.70 3.15
CA ALA A 525 -3.94 -49.14 3.16
C ALA A 525 -4.70 -49.61 1.90
N ASP A 526 -5.65 -48.82 1.41
CA ASP A 526 -6.42 -49.09 0.20
C ASP A 526 -5.58 -48.92 -1.07
N SER A 527 -4.72 -47.89 -1.12
CA SER A 527 -3.75 -47.68 -2.22
C SER A 527 -2.75 -48.83 -2.34
N LEU A 528 -2.22 -49.33 -1.22
CA LEU A 528 -1.35 -50.51 -1.19
C LEU A 528 -2.07 -51.77 -1.70
N ALA A 529 -3.35 -51.92 -1.39
CA ALA A 529 -4.17 -53.01 -1.92
C ALA A 529 -4.41 -52.87 -3.43
N PHE A 530 -4.65 -51.65 -3.94
CA PHE A 530 -4.81 -51.37 -5.36
C PHE A 530 -3.55 -51.71 -6.17
N ILE A 531 -2.37 -51.31 -5.70
CA ILE A 531 -1.10 -51.63 -6.37
C ILE A 531 -0.81 -53.13 -6.33
N ALA A 532 -1.14 -53.82 -5.24
CA ALA A 532 -1.00 -55.28 -5.16
C ALA A 532 -1.93 -56.03 -6.13
N MET A 533 -2.95 -55.38 -6.71
CA MET A 533 -3.84 -55.95 -7.72
C MET A 533 -3.43 -55.67 -9.17
N GLN A 534 -2.45 -54.78 -9.42
CA GLN A 534 -1.97 -54.49 -10.78
C GLN A 534 -1.15 -55.65 -11.36
N GLU A 535 -1.04 -55.71 -12.69
CA GLU A 535 -0.18 -56.70 -13.34
C GLU A 535 1.30 -56.48 -12.94
N PRO A 536 2.09 -57.55 -12.76
CA PRO A 536 3.49 -57.40 -12.33
C PRO A 536 4.31 -56.60 -13.34
N CYS A 537 5.04 -55.58 -12.85
CA CYS A 537 5.99 -54.80 -13.64
C CYS A 537 7.01 -55.72 -14.33
N ASP A 538 7.23 -55.53 -15.64
CA ASP A 538 8.07 -56.36 -16.49
C ASP A 538 8.87 -55.52 -17.52
N PRO A 539 9.82 -56.13 -18.28
CA PRO A 539 10.64 -55.41 -19.25
C PRO A 539 9.87 -54.81 -20.44
N VAL A 540 8.68 -55.31 -20.75
CA VAL A 540 7.85 -54.86 -21.87
C VAL A 540 7.11 -53.57 -21.49
N ASN A 541 6.73 -53.43 -20.22
CA ASN A 541 5.99 -52.29 -19.68
C ASN A 541 6.87 -51.36 -18.82
N ALA A 542 8.20 -51.42 -18.99
CA ALA A 542 9.21 -50.81 -18.11
C ALA A 542 9.21 -49.26 -18.01
N TYR A 543 8.20 -48.60 -18.57
CA TYR A 543 8.00 -47.15 -18.47
C TYR A 543 6.53 -46.74 -18.28
N GLN A 544 5.66 -47.69 -17.96
CA GLN A 544 4.23 -47.41 -17.83
C GLN A 544 3.94 -46.59 -16.56
N TYR A 545 3.18 -45.52 -16.73
CA TYR A 545 2.61 -44.73 -15.64
C TYR A 545 1.24 -45.28 -15.25
N VAL A 546 0.99 -45.35 -13.95
CA VAL A 546 -0.30 -45.80 -13.38
C VAL A 546 -0.77 -44.73 -12.40
N TYR A 547 -2.02 -44.30 -12.57
CA TYR A 547 -2.67 -43.36 -11.66
C TYR A 547 -3.62 -44.13 -10.73
N ASP A 548 -3.38 -44.03 -9.43
CA ASP A 548 -4.28 -44.52 -8.39
C ASP A 548 -5.23 -43.40 -7.97
N SER A 549 -6.49 -43.49 -8.42
CA SER A 549 -7.52 -42.51 -8.07
C SER A 549 -8.02 -42.60 -6.62
N ILE A 550 -7.68 -43.68 -5.89
CA ILE A 550 -8.05 -43.88 -4.48
C ILE A 550 -7.08 -43.08 -3.58
N GLY A 551 -5.78 -43.17 -3.87
CA GLY A 551 -4.72 -42.44 -3.16
C GLY A 551 -4.39 -41.06 -3.73
N ASN A 552 -4.86 -40.72 -4.95
CA ASN A 552 -4.34 -39.62 -5.76
C ASN A 552 -2.81 -39.72 -5.94
N SER A 553 -2.29 -40.94 -6.07
CA SER A 553 -0.86 -41.22 -6.18
C SER A 553 -0.52 -41.66 -7.61
N PHE A 554 0.66 -41.26 -8.06
CA PHE A 554 1.20 -41.62 -9.36
C PHE A 554 2.31 -42.65 -9.19
N TYR A 555 2.31 -43.68 -10.00
CA TYR A 555 3.29 -44.75 -9.96
C TYR A 555 3.97 -44.93 -11.31
N HIS A 556 5.26 -45.24 -11.29
CA HIS A 556 6.05 -45.55 -12.47
C HIS A 556 6.70 -46.94 -12.29
N CYS A 557 6.54 -47.81 -13.28
CA CYS A 557 7.26 -49.08 -13.34
C CYS A 557 8.71 -48.79 -13.73
N GLU A 558 9.66 -49.14 -12.87
CA GLU A 558 11.09 -48.99 -13.15
C GLU A 558 11.92 -50.14 -12.55
N THR A 559 13.18 -50.25 -12.99
CA THR A 559 14.11 -51.26 -12.50
C THR A 559 15.03 -50.68 -11.44
N ARG A 560 15.01 -51.24 -10.22
CA ARG A 560 16.05 -51.00 -9.21
C ARG A 560 16.61 -52.33 -8.71
N ASN A 561 17.93 -52.46 -8.70
CA ASN A 561 18.65 -53.67 -8.23
C ASN A 561 18.13 -54.98 -8.86
N ASP A 562 18.02 -55.01 -10.20
CA ASP A 562 17.56 -56.16 -10.99
C ASP A 562 16.13 -56.67 -10.66
N LYS A 563 15.30 -55.82 -10.05
CA LYS A 563 13.88 -56.10 -9.79
C LYS A 563 12.99 -55.02 -10.43
N TYR A 564 12.02 -55.47 -11.22
CA TYR A 564 10.97 -54.64 -11.82
C TYR A 564 9.84 -54.46 -10.81
N GLN A 565 9.60 -53.22 -10.38
CA GLN A 565 8.55 -52.90 -9.41
C GLN A 565 7.94 -51.52 -9.72
N TYR A 566 6.73 -51.29 -9.24
CA TYR A 566 6.12 -49.96 -9.26
C TYR A 566 6.68 -49.11 -8.12
N TYR A 567 7.08 -47.88 -8.44
CA TYR A 567 7.52 -46.89 -7.48
C TYR A 567 6.62 -45.67 -7.57
N GLU A 568 6.22 -45.14 -6.40
CA GLU A 568 5.49 -43.89 -6.33
C GLU A 568 6.39 -42.73 -6.81
N ILE A 569 5.82 -41.81 -7.59
CA ILE A 569 6.49 -40.64 -8.16
C ILE A 569 5.80 -39.35 -7.74
N ASP A 570 6.51 -38.23 -7.85
CA ASP A 570 5.99 -36.90 -7.55
C ASP A 570 4.74 -36.56 -8.38
N GLU A 571 3.73 -35.97 -7.73
CA GLU A 571 2.44 -35.65 -8.33
C GLU A 571 2.58 -34.74 -9.57
N LYS A 572 3.42 -33.70 -9.50
CA LYS A 572 3.59 -32.75 -10.60
C LYS A 572 4.25 -33.43 -11.79
N ALA A 573 5.29 -34.24 -11.54
CA ALA A 573 6.00 -34.97 -12.58
C ALA A 573 5.09 -36.03 -13.25
N GLY A 574 4.36 -36.83 -12.45
CA GLY A 574 3.45 -37.84 -12.96
C GLY A 574 2.30 -37.25 -13.77
N ARG A 575 1.70 -36.17 -13.27
CA ARG A 575 0.62 -35.45 -13.95
C ARG A 575 1.07 -34.84 -15.28
N GLN A 576 2.24 -34.20 -15.31
CA GLN A 576 2.79 -33.65 -16.56
C GLN A 576 3.04 -34.74 -17.61
N ALA A 577 3.61 -35.89 -17.20
CA ALA A 577 3.85 -37.00 -18.11
C ALA A 577 2.55 -37.55 -18.72
N MET A 578 1.55 -37.84 -17.88
CA MET A 578 0.27 -38.40 -18.34
C MET A 578 -0.57 -37.39 -19.12
N CYS A 579 -0.53 -36.09 -18.79
CA CYS A 579 -1.16 -35.05 -19.59
C CYS A 579 -0.47 -34.83 -20.94
N GLY A 580 0.85 -35.02 -21.02
CA GLY A 580 1.60 -35.00 -22.27
C GLY A 580 1.16 -36.13 -23.22
N GLU A 581 1.05 -37.35 -22.71
CA GLU A 581 0.51 -38.50 -23.48
C GLU A 581 -0.94 -38.24 -23.93
N PHE A 582 -1.77 -37.62 -23.10
CA PHE A 582 -3.14 -37.26 -23.45
C PHE A 582 -3.21 -36.31 -24.66
N VAL A 583 -2.36 -35.28 -24.71
CA VAL A 583 -2.37 -34.32 -25.83
C VAL A 583 -2.02 -34.96 -27.17
N GLU A 584 -1.15 -35.98 -27.16
CA GLU A 584 -0.83 -36.74 -28.37
C GLU A 584 -2.04 -37.53 -28.92
N THR A 585 -3.08 -37.77 -28.10
CA THR A 585 -4.32 -38.42 -28.53
C THR A 585 -5.35 -37.46 -29.15
N LEU A 586 -5.13 -36.14 -29.04
CA LEU A 586 -6.06 -35.13 -29.57
C LEU A 586 -5.96 -34.98 -31.10
N PRO A 587 -7.03 -34.53 -31.79
CA PRO A 587 -6.97 -34.17 -33.20
C PRO A 587 -5.93 -33.07 -33.47
N ALA A 588 -5.29 -33.08 -34.65
CA ALA A 588 -4.26 -32.12 -35.00
C ALA A 588 -4.76 -30.66 -34.97
N CYS A 589 -4.01 -29.78 -34.29
CA CYS A 589 -4.21 -28.33 -34.25
C CYS A 589 -3.83 -27.71 -35.62
N THR A 590 -4.73 -26.90 -36.20
CA THR A 590 -4.60 -26.32 -37.54
C THR A 590 -5.05 -24.84 -37.56
N ASP A 591 -4.91 -24.17 -38.70
CA ASP A 591 -5.37 -22.79 -38.94
C ASP A 591 -6.89 -22.60 -38.85
N LYS A 592 -7.65 -23.71 -38.79
CA LYS A 592 -9.10 -23.72 -38.62
C LYS A 592 -9.55 -24.06 -37.19
N SER A 593 -8.61 -24.40 -36.32
CA SER A 593 -8.90 -24.70 -34.92
C SER A 593 -9.17 -23.42 -34.14
N ASP A 594 -10.05 -23.49 -33.13
CA ASP A 594 -10.31 -22.35 -32.26
C ASP A 594 -9.12 -22.10 -31.33
N THR A 595 -8.43 -20.97 -31.51
CA THR A 595 -7.23 -20.63 -30.75
C THR A 595 -7.53 -20.14 -29.33
N LEU A 596 -8.81 -19.88 -29.01
CA LEU A 596 -9.29 -19.48 -27.68
C LEU A 596 -9.94 -20.63 -26.90
N GLU A 597 -10.12 -21.81 -27.52
CA GLU A 597 -10.66 -22.99 -26.84
C GLU A 597 -9.61 -23.58 -25.87
N ILE A 598 -10.01 -23.70 -24.60
CA ILE A 598 -9.20 -24.34 -23.55
C ILE A 598 -9.56 -25.82 -23.45
N ILE A 599 -8.54 -26.68 -23.48
CA ILE A 599 -8.67 -28.13 -23.36
C ILE A 599 -8.12 -28.56 -21.99
N ASP A 600 -8.99 -29.15 -21.18
CA ASP A 600 -8.67 -29.67 -19.86
C ASP A 600 -7.99 -31.06 -19.94
N CYS A 601 -6.88 -31.22 -19.21
CA CYS A 601 -6.32 -32.56 -19.00
C CYS A 601 -7.24 -33.39 -18.07
N PRO A 602 -7.58 -34.65 -18.44
CA PRO A 602 -8.50 -35.49 -17.67
C PRO A 602 -7.98 -35.88 -16.28
N TYR A 603 -6.67 -35.74 -16.04
CA TYR A 603 -6.06 -36.01 -14.75
C TYR A 603 -6.13 -34.81 -13.80
N ASN A 604 -6.61 -33.63 -14.22
CA ASN A 604 -6.74 -32.42 -13.39
C ASN A 604 -7.64 -32.64 -12.15
N VAL A 605 -7.35 -31.92 -11.06
CA VAL A 605 -8.15 -31.99 -9.82
C VAL A 605 -9.39 -31.08 -9.91
N THR A 606 -10.52 -31.56 -9.38
CA THR A 606 -11.86 -31.08 -9.75
C THR A 606 -12.34 -29.75 -9.13
N ARG A 607 -11.54 -29.00 -8.34
CA ARG A 607 -11.98 -27.68 -7.84
C ARG A 607 -10.82 -26.81 -7.31
N TYR A 608 -10.67 -25.62 -7.91
CA TYR A 608 -10.00 -24.39 -7.45
C TYR A 608 -8.48 -24.43 -7.14
N GLU A 609 -7.75 -23.63 -7.94
CA GLU A 609 -6.43 -23.03 -7.69
C GLU A 609 -5.27 -23.97 -7.33
N SER A 610 -4.74 -24.67 -8.33
CA SER A 610 -3.41 -25.27 -8.21
C SER A 610 -2.62 -25.12 -9.51
N THR A 611 -1.39 -24.62 -9.41
CA THR A 611 -0.40 -24.52 -10.50
C THR A 611 0.02 -25.89 -11.05
N VAL A 612 -0.48 -26.99 -10.46
CA VAL A 612 -0.26 -28.35 -10.95
C VAL A 612 -1.26 -28.75 -12.06
N ASN A 613 -2.40 -28.07 -12.20
CA ASN A 613 -3.34 -28.37 -13.28
C ASN A 613 -2.75 -27.98 -14.64
N VAL A 614 -3.01 -28.80 -15.65
CA VAL A 614 -2.46 -28.64 -17.00
C VAL A 614 -3.59 -28.34 -17.96
N PHE A 615 -3.47 -27.24 -18.70
CA PHE A 615 -4.43 -26.76 -19.68
C PHE A 615 -3.71 -26.56 -21.02
N TYR A 616 -4.39 -26.81 -22.13
CA TYR A 616 -3.84 -26.64 -23.46
C TYR A 616 -4.73 -25.76 -24.33
N HIS A 617 -4.13 -25.03 -25.25
CA HIS A 617 -4.86 -24.34 -26.32
C HIS A 617 -4.09 -24.44 -27.64
N CYS A 618 -4.79 -24.34 -28.77
CA CYS A 618 -4.17 -24.37 -30.08
C CYS A 618 -3.53 -23.00 -30.39
N SER A 619 -2.22 -22.99 -30.67
CA SER A 619 -1.43 -21.77 -30.87
C SER A 619 -0.57 -21.86 -32.14
N ASN A 620 -0.35 -20.72 -32.78
CA ASN A 620 0.54 -20.61 -33.94
C ASN A 620 1.94 -20.19 -33.45
N VAL A 621 2.88 -21.13 -33.46
CA VAL A 621 4.28 -20.89 -33.09
C VAL A 621 5.12 -21.00 -34.37
N GLU A 622 5.71 -19.88 -34.80
CA GLU A 622 6.56 -19.79 -36.00
C GLU A 622 5.93 -20.35 -37.29
N GLY A 623 4.62 -20.17 -37.47
CA GLY A 623 3.89 -20.62 -38.66
C GLY A 623 3.42 -22.09 -38.59
N LYS A 624 3.57 -22.76 -37.44
CA LYS A 624 3.03 -24.10 -37.18
C LYS A 624 2.02 -24.07 -36.04
N TYR A 625 0.89 -24.72 -36.27
CA TYR A 625 -0.17 -24.87 -35.27
C TYR A 625 0.13 -26.06 -34.36
N VAL A 626 0.33 -25.79 -33.07
CA VAL A 626 0.63 -26.79 -32.03
C VAL A 626 -0.17 -26.49 -30.76
N TYR A 627 -0.47 -27.53 -29.98
CA TYR A 627 -1.06 -27.33 -28.64
C TYR A 627 0.01 -26.82 -27.68
N GLY A 628 -0.14 -25.57 -27.26
CA GLY A 628 0.69 -24.96 -26.22
C GLY A 628 0.04 -25.13 -24.86
N GLN A 629 0.86 -25.33 -23.82
CA GLN A 629 0.36 -25.32 -22.44
C GLN A 629 0.01 -23.88 -22.03
N VAL A 630 -1.16 -23.69 -21.43
CA VAL A 630 -1.63 -22.40 -20.91
C VAL A 630 -1.27 -22.28 -19.44
N ASP A 631 -0.73 -21.12 -19.04
CA ASP A 631 -0.48 -20.82 -17.63
C ASP A 631 -1.80 -20.70 -16.85
N TYR A 632 -1.78 -21.13 -15.60
CA TYR A 632 -2.94 -21.07 -14.73
C TYR A 632 -3.54 -19.66 -14.63
N TRP A 633 -2.71 -18.62 -14.57
CA TRP A 633 -3.16 -17.23 -14.45
C TRP A 633 -3.74 -16.68 -15.76
N ASP A 634 -3.39 -17.29 -16.90
CA ASP A 634 -3.88 -16.89 -18.21
C ASP A 634 -5.23 -17.54 -18.57
N LEU A 635 -5.62 -18.63 -17.90
CA LEU A 635 -6.87 -19.36 -18.20
C LEU A 635 -8.10 -18.44 -18.26
N LYS A 636 -8.25 -17.61 -17.23
CA LYS A 636 -9.36 -16.66 -17.09
C LYS A 636 -9.37 -15.59 -18.18
N ARG A 637 -8.18 -15.23 -18.67
CA ARG A 637 -7.99 -14.28 -19.77
C ARG A 637 -8.51 -14.87 -21.09
N TYR A 638 -8.14 -16.12 -21.38
CA TYR A 638 -8.63 -16.84 -22.57
C TYR A 638 -10.15 -17.07 -22.52
N GLU A 639 -10.69 -17.43 -21.36
CA GLU A 639 -12.15 -17.55 -21.14
C GLU A 639 -12.86 -16.21 -21.41
N SER A 640 -12.36 -15.11 -20.84
CA SER A 640 -12.94 -13.77 -21.03
C SER A 640 -12.86 -13.31 -22.50
N LEU A 641 -11.75 -13.59 -23.19
CA LEU A 641 -11.59 -13.28 -24.62
C LEU A 641 -12.59 -14.07 -25.48
N ARG A 642 -12.78 -15.35 -25.18
CA ARG A 642 -13.75 -16.21 -25.87
C ARG A 642 -15.18 -15.69 -25.65
N GLU A 643 -15.54 -15.37 -24.42
CA GLU A 643 -16.87 -14.81 -24.08
C GLU A 643 -17.12 -13.48 -24.82
N ALA A 644 -16.14 -12.58 -24.84
CA ALA A 644 -16.27 -11.29 -25.51
C ALA A 644 -16.36 -11.41 -27.05
N ARG A 645 -15.69 -12.42 -27.64
CA ARG A 645 -15.84 -12.77 -29.06
C ARG A 645 -17.25 -13.29 -29.35
N GLU A 646 -17.75 -14.19 -28.51
CA GLU A 646 -19.09 -14.80 -28.67
C GLU A 646 -20.23 -13.81 -28.40
N SER A 647 -19.99 -12.79 -27.56
CA SER A 647 -20.98 -11.74 -27.30
C SER A 647 -21.13 -10.74 -28.44
N GLY A 648 -20.27 -10.77 -29.45
CA GLY A 648 -20.31 -9.82 -30.56
C GLY A 648 -19.98 -8.38 -30.14
N PHE A 649 -19.12 -8.20 -29.13
CA PHE A 649 -18.82 -6.88 -28.56
C PHE A 649 -18.37 -5.83 -29.60
N CYS A 650 -17.66 -6.26 -30.64
CA CYS A 650 -17.18 -5.38 -31.71
C CYS A 650 -18.11 -5.27 -32.92
N ASN A 651 -19.30 -5.87 -32.91
CA ASN A 651 -20.17 -5.89 -34.09
C ASN A 651 -20.69 -4.50 -34.49
N ASP A 652 -20.77 -3.57 -33.54
CA ASP A 652 -21.16 -2.17 -33.75
C ASP A 652 -19.97 -1.21 -33.57
N ALA A 653 -18.73 -1.72 -33.58
CA ALA A 653 -17.54 -0.87 -33.54
C ALA A 653 -17.49 -0.06 -34.85
N GLY A 654 -17.82 1.23 -34.76
CA GLY A 654 -17.69 2.19 -35.86
C GLY A 654 -16.33 2.87 -35.82
N GLU A 655 -16.31 4.16 -36.19
CA GLU A 655 -15.11 5.00 -36.11
C GLU A 655 -14.70 5.36 -34.67
N GLU A 656 -15.55 5.09 -33.67
CA GLU A 656 -15.22 5.30 -32.25
C GLU A 656 -14.49 4.11 -31.64
N ILE A 657 -13.46 4.37 -30.84
CA ILE A 657 -12.77 3.36 -30.05
C ILE A 657 -13.73 2.74 -29.04
N HIS A 658 -14.12 1.49 -29.32
CA HIS A 658 -14.88 0.64 -28.41
C HIS A 658 -13.90 -0.23 -27.61
N TYR A 659 -14.05 -0.25 -26.29
CA TYR A 659 -13.17 -1.00 -25.40
C TYR A 659 -13.94 -1.60 -24.22
N THR A 660 -13.39 -2.67 -23.66
CA THR A 660 -13.92 -3.35 -22.48
C THR A 660 -12.80 -3.72 -21.52
N ARG A 661 -13.17 -3.97 -20.26
CA ARG A 661 -12.26 -4.41 -19.20
C ARG A 661 -12.77 -5.75 -18.67
N ASP A 662 -11.90 -6.74 -18.55
CA ASP A 662 -12.27 -8.02 -17.96
C ASP A 662 -12.34 -7.96 -16.42
N ALA A 663 -12.79 -9.06 -15.81
CA ALA A 663 -12.92 -9.17 -14.35
C ALA A 663 -11.58 -9.08 -13.58
N TYR A 664 -10.45 -9.15 -14.29
CA TYR A 664 -9.08 -9.11 -13.74
C TYR A 664 -8.39 -7.77 -13.98
N GLY A 665 -9.05 -6.86 -14.72
CA GLY A 665 -8.55 -5.51 -14.97
C GLY A 665 -7.76 -5.37 -16.28
N TYR A 666 -7.65 -6.41 -17.11
CA TYR A 666 -7.04 -6.27 -18.43
C TYR A 666 -8.00 -5.56 -19.39
N LEU A 667 -7.44 -4.72 -20.25
CA LEU A 667 -8.18 -3.90 -21.21
C LEU A 667 -8.05 -4.49 -22.61
N TYR A 668 -9.16 -4.41 -23.35
CA TYR A 668 -9.25 -4.85 -24.73
C TYR A 668 -10.00 -3.81 -25.54
N TYR A 669 -9.66 -3.65 -26.80
CA TYR A 669 -10.33 -2.73 -27.71
C TYR A 669 -10.58 -3.37 -29.06
N CYS A 670 -11.55 -2.85 -29.79
CA CYS A 670 -11.89 -3.33 -31.12
C CYS A 670 -10.91 -2.79 -32.17
N VAL A 671 -10.36 -3.69 -32.97
CA VAL A 671 -9.45 -3.41 -34.08
C VAL A 671 -10.07 -3.92 -35.37
N GLU A 672 -10.07 -3.12 -36.42
CA GLU A 672 -10.48 -3.55 -37.75
C GLU A 672 -9.32 -4.26 -38.46
N THR A 673 -9.55 -5.46 -38.98
CA THR A 673 -8.62 -6.14 -39.90
C THR A 673 -9.39 -6.83 -41.01
N GLY A 674 -9.13 -6.42 -42.26
CA GLY A 674 -9.76 -7.03 -43.43
C GLY A 674 -11.27 -6.76 -43.57
N GLY A 675 -11.80 -5.73 -42.90
CA GLY A 675 -13.23 -5.37 -42.92
C GLY A 675 -14.07 -6.04 -41.82
N GLU A 676 -13.43 -6.77 -40.91
CA GLU A 676 -14.06 -7.32 -39.69
C GLU A 676 -13.38 -6.73 -38.46
N TYR A 677 -14.14 -6.55 -37.38
CA TYR A 677 -13.60 -6.08 -36.10
C TYR A 677 -13.37 -7.24 -35.14
N HIS A 678 -12.20 -7.27 -34.52
CA HIS A 678 -11.84 -8.24 -33.48
C HIS A 678 -11.27 -7.54 -32.24
N LEU A 679 -11.33 -8.23 -31.10
CA LEU A 679 -10.79 -7.73 -29.83
C LEU A 679 -9.28 -7.98 -29.76
N GLU A 680 -8.53 -6.94 -29.45
CA GLU A 680 -7.10 -7.03 -29.13
C GLU A 680 -6.80 -6.49 -27.73
N PRO A 681 -5.85 -7.09 -26.99
CA PRO A 681 -5.40 -6.57 -25.71
C PRO A 681 -4.66 -5.23 -25.88
N ILE A 682 -4.84 -4.33 -24.92
CA ILE A 682 -4.18 -3.03 -24.92
C ILE A 682 -3.82 -2.60 -23.49
N GLU A 683 -2.67 -1.96 -23.32
CA GLU A 683 -2.30 -1.37 -22.04
C GLU A 683 -3.13 -0.10 -21.75
N GLU A 684 -3.40 0.18 -20.46
CA GLU A 684 -4.23 1.32 -20.07
C GLU A 684 -3.72 2.66 -20.62
N LYS A 685 -2.40 2.89 -20.56
CA LYS A 685 -1.79 4.13 -21.08
C LYS A 685 -1.97 4.25 -22.60
N ALA A 686 -1.75 3.16 -23.33
CA ALA A 686 -1.91 3.14 -24.79
C ALA A 686 -3.37 3.36 -25.21
N LEU A 687 -4.33 2.82 -24.45
CA LEU A 687 -5.75 3.09 -24.67
C LEU A 687 -6.10 4.55 -24.38
N ALA A 688 -5.61 5.11 -23.26
CA ALA A 688 -5.81 6.50 -22.91
C ALA A 688 -5.24 7.45 -23.98
N ASP A 689 -4.07 7.14 -24.54
CA ASP A 689 -3.48 7.88 -25.66
C ASP A 689 -4.39 7.88 -26.89
N LYS A 690 -4.91 6.71 -27.30
CA LYS A 690 -5.83 6.60 -28.43
C LYS A 690 -7.13 7.38 -28.20
N LEU A 691 -7.71 7.30 -27.00
CA LEU A 691 -8.92 8.05 -26.63
C LEU A 691 -8.67 9.56 -26.64
N ALA A 692 -7.52 10.00 -26.15
CA ALA A 692 -7.11 11.40 -26.19
C ALA A 692 -6.95 11.91 -27.64
N ASP A 693 -6.36 11.11 -28.52
CA ASP A 693 -6.20 11.46 -29.94
C ASP A 693 -7.56 11.56 -30.66
N GLN A 694 -8.48 10.61 -30.39
CA GLN A 694 -9.85 10.65 -30.91
C GLN A 694 -10.61 11.87 -30.40
N TYR A 695 -10.44 12.24 -29.13
CA TYR A 695 -11.05 13.43 -28.55
C TYR A 695 -10.49 14.71 -29.19
N MET A 696 -9.16 14.81 -29.33
CA MET A 696 -8.50 15.94 -29.98
C MET A 696 -9.00 16.14 -31.42
N ALA A 697 -9.22 15.06 -32.17
CA ALA A 697 -9.77 15.10 -33.53
C ALA A 697 -11.21 15.65 -33.61
N ARG A 698 -11.97 15.63 -32.50
CA ARG A 698 -13.33 16.19 -32.42
C ARG A 698 -13.36 17.65 -32.00
N LEU A 699 -12.28 18.16 -31.41
CA LEU A 699 -12.19 19.56 -31.06
C LEU A 699 -12.26 20.41 -32.34
N GLU A 700 -12.91 21.56 -32.26
CA GLU A 700 -12.95 22.50 -33.39
C GLU A 700 -11.52 22.83 -33.86
N PRO A 701 -11.25 23.00 -35.16
CA PRO A 701 -9.93 23.40 -35.64
C PRO A 701 -9.46 24.73 -35.03
N CYS A 702 -8.15 24.89 -34.85
CA CYS A 702 -7.58 26.15 -34.36
C CYS A 702 -7.53 27.20 -35.46
N ASP A 703 -7.92 28.42 -35.14
CA ASP A 703 -7.78 29.61 -35.99
C ASP A 703 -6.97 30.67 -35.23
N ALA A 704 -5.83 31.08 -35.79
CA ALA A 704 -4.94 32.06 -35.17
C ALA A 704 -5.59 33.43 -34.97
N ALA A 705 -6.62 33.79 -35.75
CA ALA A 705 -7.30 35.06 -35.67
C ALA A 705 -8.32 35.13 -34.52
N VAL A 706 -8.87 34.00 -34.09
CA VAL A 706 -10.03 33.94 -33.15
C VAL A 706 -9.74 33.10 -31.91
N ALA A 707 -8.89 32.08 -32.03
CA ALA A 707 -8.64 31.06 -31.00
C ALA A 707 -7.17 31.02 -30.53
N ARG A 708 -6.39 32.09 -30.74
CA ARG A 708 -5.09 32.24 -30.08
C ARG A 708 -5.30 32.24 -28.57
N TRP A 709 -4.71 31.27 -27.88
CA TRP A 709 -4.91 30.97 -26.45
C TRP A 709 -6.10 30.07 -26.08
N ARG A 710 -6.71 29.34 -27.02
CA ARG A 710 -7.65 28.27 -26.66
C ARG A 710 -6.90 27.06 -26.09
N SER A 711 -7.40 26.53 -24.99
CA SER A 711 -6.82 25.39 -24.29
C SER A 711 -7.93 24.51 -23.72
N ASP A 712 -7.71 23.20 -23.70
CA ASP A 712 -8.62 22.21 -23.12
C ASP A 712 -7.83 21.20 -22.27
N LYS A 713 -8.49 20.55 -21.32
CA LYS A 713 -7.91 19.48 -20.52
C LYS A 713 -8.98 18.44 -20.24
N ASN A 714 -8.60 17.17 -20.34
CA ASN A 714 -9.51 16.07 -20.07
C ASN A 714 -8.78 14.89 -19.46
N ASN A 715 -9.53 14.05 -18.74
CA ASN A 715 -9.01 12.83 -18.14
C ASN A 715 -9.48 11.64 -18.99
N PHE A 716 -8.54 10.82 -19.44
CA PHE A 716 -8.83 9.56 -20.11
C PHE A 716 -8.30 8.44 -19.23
N MET A 717 -9.20 7.58 -18.75
CA MET A 717 -8.86 6.59 -17.73
C MET A 717 -8.30 7.28 -16.47
N SER A 718 -7.13 6.85 -15.98
CA SER A 718 -6.41 7.47 -14.86
C SER A 718 -5.47 8.62 -15.26
N GLN A 719 -5.36 8.94 -16.55
CA GLN A 719 -4.35 9.84 -17.11
C GLN A 719 -4.93 11.22 -17.46
N LYS A 720 -4.15 12.28 -17.22
CA LYS A 720 -4.51 13.66 -17.57
C LYS A 720 -3.87 14.05 -18.90
N TYR A 721 -4.67 14.64 -19.78
CA TYR A 721 -4.22 15.13 -21.08
C TYR A 721 -4.57 16.60 -21.26
N TYR A 722 -3.66 17.33 -21.91
CA TYR A 722 -3.72 18.77 -22.08
C TYR A 722 -3.62 19.11 -23.57
N PHE A 723 -4.48 20.02 -24.02
CA PHE A 723 -4.59 20.41 -25.43
C PHE A 723 -4.54 21.94 -25.54
N VAL A 724 -3.81 22.46 -26.52
CA VAL A 724 -3.70 23.91 -26.77
C VAL A 724 -3.70 24.21 -28.26
N CYS A 725 -4.22 25.39 -28.62
CA CYS A 725 -4.04 25.95 -29.97
C CYS A 725 -2.73 26.71 -30.05
N ASP A 726 -1.74 26.16 -30.73
CA ASP A 726 -0.43 26.79 -30.82
C ASP A 726 0.30 26.42 -32.11
N TYR A 727 1.45 27.03 -32.32
CA TYR A 727 2.35 26.64 -33.40
C TYR A 727 3.05 25.32 -33.07
N ASP A 728 2.94 24.34 -33.96
CA ASP A 728 3.74 23.11 -33.88
C ASP A 728 5.22 23.39 -34.21
N THR A 729 6.07 22.35 -34.12
CA THR A 729 7.51 22.46 -34.46
C THR A 729 7.78 22.83 -35.92
N ASN A 730 6.76 22.77 -36.78
CA ASN A 730 6.81 23.15 -38.18
C ASN A 730 6.28 24.57 -38.44
N ALA A 731 5.86 25.30 -37.41
CA ALA A 731 5.22 26.61 -37.45
C ALA A 731 3.81 26.60 -38.08
N ASN A 732 3.10 25.48 -38.00
CA ASN A 732 1.68 25.41 -38.34
C ASN A 732 0.84 25.69 -37.08
N PHE A 733 -0.15 26.57 -37.17
CA PHE A 733 -1.05 26.85 -36.06
C PHE A 733 -2.15 25.78 -35.98
N VAL A 734 -2.04 24.87 -35.01
CA VAL A 734 -2.88 23.66 -34.91
C VAL A 734 -3.33 23.39 -33.47
N MET A 735 -4.32 22.51 -33.31
CA MET A 735 -4.61 21.92 -32.00
C MET A 735 -3.54 20.86 -31.74
N MET A 736 -2.86 20.97 -30.61
CA MET A 736 -1.81 20.03 -30.25
C MET A 736 -1.94 19.57 -28.82
N ARG A 737 -1.59 18.30 -28.61
CA ARG A 737 -1.42 17.68 -27.30
C ARG A 737 -0.08 18.14 -26.71
N VAL A 738 -0.10 18.61 -25.48
CA VAL A 738 1.08 19.14 -24.78
C VAL A 738 1.21 18.51 -23.40
N ASP A 739 2.40 18.60 -22.80
CA ASP A 739 2.55 18.23 -21.40
C ASP A 739 1.98 19.27 -20.44
N GLU A 740 1.84 18.88 -19.18
CA GLU A 740 1.32 19.72 -18.11
C GLU A 740 2.11 21.01 -17.91
N GLN A 741 3.44 20.97 -18.12
CA GLN A 741 4.29 22.13 -17.91
C GLN A 741 4.10 23.18 -18.99
N TYR A 742 4.04 22.76 -20.25
CA TYR A 742 3.76 23.65 -21.38
C TYR A 742 2.36 24.26 -21.23
N TYR A 743 1.37 23.45 -20.85
CA TYR A 743 0.02 23.90 -20.54
C TYR A 743 0.00 24.91 -19.38
N GLY A 744 0.72 24.63 -18.30
CA GLY A 744 0.80 25.51 -17.12
C GLY A 744 1.44 26.88 -17.40
N GLN A 745 2.31 26.97 -18.41
CA GLN A 745 2.92 28.24 -18.84
C GLN A 745 2.07 29.01 -19.85
N TYR A 746 1.04 28.38 -20.41
CA TYR A 746 0.18 28.97 -21.42
C TYR A 746 -0.53 30.27 -20.97
N PRO A 747 -1.01 30.41 -19.71
CA PRO A 747 -1.55 31.67 -19.20
C PRO A 747 -0.51 32.79 -19.11
N ALA A 748 0.75 32.47 -18.76
CA ALA A 748 1.81 33.46 -18.70
C ALA A 748 2.10 34.01 -20.11
N ARG A 749 2.24 33.12 -21.10
CA ARG A 749 2.41 33.46 -22.53
C ARG A 749 1.25 34.30 -23.06
N LYS A 750 0.01 33.93 -22.72
CA LYS A 750 -1.18 34.74 -23.03
C LYS A 750 -1.06 36.16 -22.49
N ASN A 751 -0.68 36.29 -21.22
CA ASN A 751 -0.49 37.60 -20.60
C ASN A 751 0.62 38.42 -21.28
N VAL A 752 1.70 37.78 -21.78
CA VAL A 752 2.72 38.45 -22.60
C VAL A 752 2.12 38.93 -23.92
N GLY A 753 1.42 38.07 -24.64
CA GLY A 753 0.83 38.43 -25.94
C GLY A 753 -0.24 39.52 -25.84
N GLU A 754 -0.98 39.58 -24.72
CA GLU A 754 -2.06 40.56 -24.50
C GLU A 754 -1.57 41.89 -23.91
N LYS A 755 -0.60 41.87 -22.99
CA LYS A 755 -0.13 43.07 -22.26
C LYS A 755 1.30 43.50 -22.58
N GLY A 756 2.07 42.66 -23.27
CA GLY A 756 3.42 42.98 -23.69
C GLY A 756 3.42 44.11 -24.71
N VAL A 757 4.52 44.87 -24.73
CA VAL A 757 4.74 45.89 -25.75
C VAL A 757 4.88 45.20 -27.11
N LYS A 758 4.16 45.67 -28.13
CA LYS A 758 4.24 45.12 -29.48
C LYS A 758 5.46 45.68 -30.19
N ILE A 759 6.41 44.81 -30.50
CA ILE A 759 7.65 45.16 -31.20
C ILE A 759 7.49 44.78 -32.68
N ASP A 760 7.56 45.76 -33.58
CA ASP A 760 7.41 45.55 -35.02
C ASP A 760 8.67 44.91 -35.63
N ALA A 761 8.54 44.31 -36.83
CA ALA A 761 9.68 43.76 -37.55
C ALA A 761 10.65 44.86 -38.02
N CYS A 762 11.95 44.59 -37.95
CA CYS A 762 12.97 45.50 -38.44
C CYS A 762 12.88 45.67 -39.96
N SER A 763 13.14 46.89 -40.45
CA SER A 763 13.31 47.12 -41.88
C SER A 763 14.64 46.56 -42.39
N ASP A 764 14.71 46.26 -43.69
CA ASP A 764 15.93 45.76 -44.34
C ASP A 764 17.12 46.71 -44.14
N ASP A 765 16.88 48.02 -44.11
CA ASP A 765 17.93 49.03 -43.87
C ASP A 765 18.49 48.93 -42.45
N VAL A 766 17.63 48.71 -41.45
CA VAL A 766 18.05 48.51 -40.05
C VAL A 766 18.83 47.20 -39.92
N LEU A 767 18.36 46.13 -40.57
CA LEU A 767 19.06 44.84 -40.59
C LEU A 767 20.43 44.95 -41.27
N ALA A 768 20.54 45.67 -42.38
CA ALA A 768 21.81 45.90 -43.07
C ALA A 768 22.79 46.76 -42.25
N ALA A 769 22.27 47.73 -41.49
CA ALA A 769 23.08 48.60 -40.63
C ALA A 769 23.72 47.88 -39.44
N ARG A 770 23.17 46.73 -39.03
CA ARG A 770 23.70 45.88 -37.94
C ARG A 770 25.02 45.19 -38.28
N GLY A 771 25.43 45.20 -39.54
CA GLY A 771 26.67 44.60 -40.03
C GLY A 771 26.49 43.19 -40.58
N ALA A 772 27.58 42.61 -41.08
CA ALA A 772 27.56 41.27 -41.65
C ALA A 772 27.26 40.21 -40.55
N PRO A 773 26.32 39.28 -40.79
CA PRO A 773 26.02 38.20 -39.85
C PRO A 773 27.27 37.38 -39.48
N VAL A 774 27.43 37.09 -38.20
CA VAL A 774 28.46 36.19 -37.70
C VAL A 774 28.01 34.75 -37.96
N GLU A 775 28.74 34.05 -38.82
CA GLU A 775 28.43 32.68 -39.21
C GLU A 775 29.08 31.65 -38.28
N ALA A 776 28.36 30.55 -38.08
CA ALA A 776 28.84 29.42 -37.28
C ALA A 776 29.75 28.52 -38.13
N HIS A 777 30.92 28.18 -37.57
CA HIS A 777 31.90 27.27 -38.16
C HIS A 777 32.30 26.21 -37.13
N ASP A 778 32.20 24.94 -37.50
CA ASP A 778 32.54 23.79 -36.66
C ASP A 778 31.87 23.78 -35.27
N GLY A 779 30.64 24.29 -35.18
CA GLY A 779 29.88 24.36 -33.93
C GLY A 779 30.23 25.55 -33.03
N TYR A 780 30.96 26.54 -33.54
CA TYR A 780 31.32 27.76 -32.82
C TYR A 780 31.03 29.01 -33.65
N ILE A 781 30.78 30.12 -32.98
CA ILE A 781 30.88 31.48 -33.54
C ILE A 781 32.01 32.22 -32.85
N THR A 782 32.68 33.12 -33.55
CA THR A 782 33.66 34.03 -32.94
C THR A 782 33.13 35.45 -33.06
N ASP A 783 32.90 36.09 -31.91
CA ASP A 783 32.39 37.45 -31.86
C ASP A 783 33.51 38.42 -32.29
N PRO A 784 33.33 39.17 -33.39
CA PRO A 784 34.38 40.05 -33.90
C PRO A 784 34.64 41.26 -33.01
N ARG A 785 33.76 41.54 -32.03
CA ARG A 785 33.85 42.71 -31.15
C ARG A 785 34.87 42.51 -30.04
N ASP A 786 35.04 41.28 -29.55
CA ASP A 786 35.96 40.92 -28.46
C ASP A 786 36.86 39.72 -28.78
N SER A 787 36.74 39.14 -29.99
CA SER A 787 37.46 37.94 -30.44
C SER A 787 37.17 36.67 -29.63
N ARG A 788 36.07 36.64 -28.87
CA ARG A 788 35.69 35.50 -28.03
C ARG A 788 34.88 34.50 -28.83
N SER A 789 35.22 33.21 -28.69
CA SER A 789 34.49 32.12 -29.35
C SER A 789 33.43 31.53 -28.42
N TYR A 790 32.22 31.32 -28.93
CA TYR A 790 31.10 30.71 -28.22
C TYR A 790 30.64 29.47 -28.96
N ARG A 791 30.43 28.37 -28.24
CA ARG A 791 29.82 27.17 -28.79
C ARG A 791 28.36 27.46 -29.12
N VAL A 792 27.90 26.90 -30.25
CA VAL A 792 26.50 26.99 -30.68
C VAL A 792 25.94 25.58 -30.89
N VAL A 793 24.62 25.47 -30.78
CA VAL A 793 23.90 24.21 -30.97
C VAL A 793 22.57 24.45 -31.67
N THR A 794 22.23 23.60 -32.63
CA THR A 794 20.94 23.66 -33.32
C THR A 794 19.95 22.72 -32.64
N ILE A 795 18.84 23.26 -32.16
CA ILE A 795 17.75 22.53 -31.51
C ILE A 795 16.46 22.88 -32.24
N GLY A 796 15.85 21.89 -32.88
CA GLY A 796 14.74 22.14 -33.82
C GLY A 796 15.19 23.01 -34.99
N LYS A 797 14.51 24.13 -35.20
CA LYS A 797 14.83 25.10 -36.26
C LYS A 797 15.76 26.22 -35.80
N GLN A 798 16.02 26.31 -34.50
CA GLN A 798 16.75 27.44 -33.91
C GLN A 798 18.18 27.04 -33.61
N THR A 799 19.12 27.94 -33.90
CA THR A 799 20.51 27.80 -33.48
C THR A 799 20.77 28.71 -32.28
N TRP A 800 21.17 28.10 -31.16
CA TRP A 800 21.35 28.76 -29.88
C TRP A 800 22.83 28.84 -29.50
N MET A 801 23.24 29.93 -28.87
CA MET A 801 24.48 29.92 -28.08
C MET A 801 24.33 28.94 -26.92
N ALA A 802 25.29 28.01 -26.82
CA ALA A 802 25.35 27.02 -25.75
C ALA A 802 26.06 27.54 -24.50
N GLU A 803 26.74 28.68 -24.60
CA GLU A 803 27.38 29.39 -23.50
C GLU A 803 26.68 30.72 -23.26
N ASN A 804 26.72 31.21 -22.01
CA ASN A 804 26.20 32.54 -21.69
C ASN A 804 27.14 33.60 -22.29
N LEU A 805 26.59 34.65 -22.88
CA LEU A 805 27.36 35.75 -23.44
C LEU A 805 28.24 36.42 -22.37
N ASN A 806 29.46 36.81 -22.72
CA ASN A 806 30.40 37.53 -21.83
C ASN A 806 30.99 38.79 -22.49
N TYR A 807 30.26 39.39 -23.42
CA TYR A 807 30.69 40.62 -24.08
C TYR A 807 30.64 41.81 -23.11
N TYR A 808 31.70 42.62 -23.06
CA TYR A 808 31.79 43.81 -22.23
C TYR A 808 32.50 44.96 -22.96
N ASP A 809 31.72 45.97 -23.35
CA ASP A 809 32.25 47.25 -23.85
C ASP A 809 31.31 48.39 -23.42
N PRO A 810 31.59 49.07 -22.29
CA PRO A 810 30.76 50.17 -21.80
C PRO A 810 30.89 51.45 -22.64
N VAL A 811 31.91 51.54 -23.53
CA VAL A 811 32.07 52.68 -24.45
C VAL A 811 31.13 52.51 -25.63
N ALA A 812 31.07 51.30 -26.20
CA ALA A 812 30.12 50.98 -27.26
C ALA A 812 28.68 50.82 -26.74
N ASN A 813 28.51 50.40 -25.48
CA ASN A 813 27.20 50.16 -24.87
C ASN A 813 27.06 50.93 -23.54
N PRO A 814 26.66 52.21 -23.58
CA PRO A 814 26.61 53.08 -22.39
C PRO A 814 25.68 52.59 -21.27
N ASN A 815 24.71 51.73 -21.61
CA ASN A 815 23.81 51.12 -20.63
C ASN A 815 24.50 50.07 -19.74
N MET A 816 25.70 49.61 -20.13
CA MET A 816 26.56 48.74 -19.32
C MET A 816 27.30 49.56 -18.27
N THR A 817 26.63 49.88 -17.17
CA THR A 817 27.17 50.77 -16.12
C THR A 817 27.89 50.03 -14.99
N ASP A 818 27.72 48.69 -14.89
CA ASP A 818 28.30 47.90 -13.81
C ASP A 818 29.37 46.90 -14.31
N PRO A 819 30.67 47.11 -13.97
CA PRO A 819 31.69 46.10 -14.20
C PRO A 819 31.47 44.80 -13.41
N GLN A 820 30.64 44.82 -12.35
CA GLN A 820 30.27 43.67 -11.49
C GLN A 820 29.14 42.79 -12.05
N GLY A 821 28.87 42.81 -13.36
CA GLY A 821 28.10 41.72 -14.00
C GLY A 821 28.75 40.33 -13.85
N CYS A 822 29.99 40.31 -13.34
CA CYS A 822 30.74 39.17 -12.84
C CYS A 822 30.68 39.13 -11.31
N ALA A 823 30.86 37.96 -10.71
CA ALA A 823 31.17 37.88 -9.29
C ALA A 823 32.33 38.81 -8.94
N SER A 824 32.60 39.00 -7.65
CA SER A 824 33.81 39.68 -7.17
C SER A 824 35.15 39.18 -7.74
N ASP A 825 35.14 38.10 -8.53
CA ASP A 825 36.25 37.50 -9.27
C ASP A 825 35.99 37.49 -10.79
N VAL A 826 36.94 38.04 -11.56
CA VAL A 826 36.89 38.11 -13.03
C VAL A 826 36.96 36.71 -13.65
N GLU A 827 37.63 35.75 -13.00
CA GLU A 827 37.73 34.37 -13.50
C GLU A 827 36.37 33.66 -13.57
N GLN A 828 35.39 34.08 -12.77
CA GLN A 828 34.05 33.46 -12.77
C GLN A 828 33.21 33.84 -14.00
N CYS A 829 33.38 35.05 -14.52
CA CYS A 829 32.76 35.44 -15.80
C CYS A 829 33.35 34.67 -16.97
N GLU A 830 34.66 34.41 -16.92
CA GLU A 830 35.31 33.63 -17.96
C GLU A 830 34.73 32.21 -18.05
N ALA A 831 34.37 31.62 -16.89
CA ALA A 831 33.80 30.28 -16.79
C ALA A 831 32.28 30.19 -17.03
N THR A 832 31.50 31.21 -16.64
CA THR A 832 30.01 31.12 -16.60
C THR A 832 29.26 32.21 -17.36
N GLY A 833 29.97 33.16 -17.97
CA GLY A 833 29.42 34.33 -18.66
C GLY A 833 29.05 35.47 -17.72
N ARG A 834 28.46 36.53 -18.29
CA ARG A 834 28.12 37.78 -17.58
C ARG A 834 26.61 37.95 -17.44
N LEU A 835 26.20 38.61 -16.36
CA LEU A 835 24.81 39.06 -16.20
C LEU A 835 24.62 40.50 -16.73
N TYR A 836 23.50 40.72 -17.42
CA TYR A 836 23.12 41.99 -18.01
C TYR A 836 21.79 42.45 -17.43
N TYR A 837 21.66 43.72 -17.07
CA TYR A 837 20.32 44.29 -16.89
C TYR A 837 19.54 44.19 -18.19
N TRP A 838 18.23 43.97 -18.10
CA TRP A 838 17.41 43.76 -19.30
C TRP A 838 17.55 44.91 -20.31
N TYR A 839 17.49 46.17 -19.85
CA TYR A 839 17.63 47.34 -20.73
C TYR A 839 19.00 47.41 -21.42
N ALA A 840 20.07 46.94 -20.76
CA ALA A 840 21.39 46.84 -21.35
C ALA A 840 21.50 45.68 -22.34
N ALA A 841 20.80 44.56 -22.06
CA ALA A 841 20.73 43.43 -22.96
C ALA A 841 20.01 43.82 -24.28
N VAL A 842 18.81 44.40 -24.21
CA VAL A 842 18.03 44.74 -25.41
C VAL A 842 18.46 46.05 -26.08
N GLY A 843 19.24 46.89 -25.39
CA GLY A 843 19.81 48.12 -25.96
C GLY A 843 18.94 49.38 -25.82
N VAL A 844 18.09 49.47 -24.80
CA VAL A 844 17.28 50.67 -24.50
C VAL A 844 17.79 51.44 -23.28
N PRO A 845 17.51 52.74 -23.12
CA PRO A 845 17.89 53.48 -21.92
C PRO A 845 17.31 52.86 -20.63
N ASN A 846 17.98 53.03 -19.50
CA ASN A 846 17.50 52.51 -18.19
C ASN A 846 16.21 53.20 -17.68
N TYR A 847 15.84 54.33 -18.29
CA TYR A 847 14.52 54.95 -18.23
C TYR A 847 13.81 54.65 -19.55
N PHE A 848 12.92 53.67 -19.56
CA PHE A 848 12.11 53.34 -20.72
C PHE A 848 10.66 53.21 -20.29
N ASP A 849 9.74 53.52 -21.18
CA ASP A 849 8.33 53.18 -21.11
C ASP A 849 7.94 52.43 -22.39
N GLN A 850 6.64 52.30 -22.66
CA GLN A 850 6.15 51.63 -23.86
C GLN A 850 6.62 52.33 -25.15
N GLU A 851 6.57 53.65 -25.22
CA GLU A 851 6.92 54.43 -26.42
C GLU A 851 8.40 54.28 -26.74
N ILE A 852 9.27 54.37 -25.72
CA ILE A 852 10.72 54.16 -25.90
C ILE A 852 11.02 52.76 -26.43
N VAL A 853 10.31 51.73 -25.95
CA VAL A 853 10.49 50.35 -26.42
C VAL A 853 10.05 50.21 -27.88
N GLU A 854 8.88 50.73 -28.24
CA GLU A 854 8.33 50.67 -29.60
C GLU A 854 9.21 51.43 -30.62
N GLU A 855 9.80 52.56 -30.23
CA GLU A 855 10.64 53.37 -31.11
C GLU A 855 12.05 52.80 -31.30
N ASN A 856 12.60 52.11 -30.30
CA ASN A 856 14.01 51.68 -30.30
C ASN A 856 14.20 50.19 -30.60
N LEU A 857 13.18 49.36 -30.38
CA LEU A 857 13.25 47.92 -30.64
C LEU A 857 12.50 47.54 -31.90
N CYS A 858 13.04 46.55 -32.60
CA CYS A 858 12.37 45.86 -33.69
C CYS A 858 12.82 44.39 -33.71
N LEU A 859 11.96 43.48 -34.17
CA LEU A 859 12.23 42.05 -34.24
C LEU A 859 12.98 41.67 -35.54
N PRO A 860 13.99 40.78 -35.47
CA PRO A 860 14.59 40.22 -34.25
C PRO A 860 15.37 41.29 -33.46
N VAL A 861 15.27 41.27 -32.12
CA VAL A 861 15.95 42.26 -31.26
C VAL A 861 17.42 41.86 -31.07
N GLN A 862 18.32 42.43 -31.87
CA GLN A 862 19.76 42.12 -31.75
C GLN A 862 20.26 42.40 -30.33
N GLY A 863 20.01 43.60 -29.82
CA GLY A 863 20.53 44.04 -28.52
C GLY A 863 22.05 43.83 -28.40
N ILE A 864 22.48 43.22 -27.32
CA ILE A 864 23.89 42.95 -27.00
C ILE A 864 24.48 41.79 -27.81
N CYS A 865 23.65 41.03 -28.53
CA CYS A 865 24.10 39.91 -29.36
C CYS A 865 24.94 40.36 -30.57
N PRO A 866 25.83 39.49 -31.08
CA PRO A 866 26.61 39.79 -32.28
C PRO A 866 25.71 39.93 -33.51
N ALA A 867 26.20 40.59 -34.56
CA ALA A 867 25.45 40.78 -35.79
C ALA A 867 24.94 39.44 -36.36
N GLY A 868 23.68 39.40 -36.78
CA GLY A 868 23.02 38.17 -37.26
C GLY A 868 22.50 37.24 -36.16
N TRP A 869 22.66 37.60 -34.89
CA TRP A 869 22.11 36.90 -33.72
C TRP A 869 21.28 37.88 -32.88
N HIS A 870 20.32 37.37 -32.11
CA HIS A 870 19.41 38.22 -31.33
C HIS A 870 19.07 37.64 -29.97
N ILE A 871 18.49 38.49 -29.12
CA ILE A 871 17.93 38.07 -27.84
C ILE A 871 16.62 37.32 -28.10
N PRO A 872 16.48 36.10 -27.56
CA PRO A 872 15.30 35.27 -27.78
C PRO A 872 14.05 35.93 -27.19
N THR A 873 12.94 35.81 -27.89
CA THR A 873 11.61 36.10 -27.38
C THR A 873 11.08 34.94 -26.52
N VAL A 874 10.04 35.20 -25.74
CA VAL A 874 9.29 34.17 -25.01
C VAL A 874 8.73 33.11 -25.97
N GLU A 875 8.37 33.50 -27.19
CA GLU A 875 7.87 32.57 -28.20
C GLU A 875 8.99 31.63 -28.68
N GLU A 876 10.19 32.14 -28.93
CA GLU A 876 11.34 31.32 -29.29
C GLU A 876 11.76 30.36 -28.16
N TRP A 877 11.73 30.82 -26.91
CA TRP A 877 11.92 29.92 -25.75
C TRP A 877 10.85 28.83 -25.67
N SER A 878 9.60 29.16 -26.00
CA SER A 878 8.50 28.21 -25.99
C SER A 878 8.65 27.14 -27.07
N GLN A 879 9.13 27.52 -28.27
CA GLN A 879 9.47 26.58 -29.33
C GLN A 879 10.59 25.62 -28.91
N LEU A 880 11.63 26.14 -28.24
CA LEU A 880 12.68 25.30 -27.66
C LEU A 880 12.10 24.28 -26.66
N PHE A 881 11.25 24.73 -25.74
CA PHE A 881 10.62 23.85 -24.75
C PHE A 881 9.75 22.79 -25.41
N GLN A 882 8.92 23.18 -26.38
CA GLN A 882 8.09 22.23 -27.13
C GLN A 882 8.93 21.16 -27.82
N TYR A 883 10.03 21.56 -28.47
CA TYR A 883 10.94 20.62 -29.11
C TYR A 883 11.56 19.65 -28.10
N VAL A 884 12.05 20.17 -26.97
CA VAL A 884 12.62 19.33 -25.90
C VAL A 884 11.57 18.37 -25.37
N SER A 885 10.37 18.83 -25.02
CA SER A 885 9.28 17.96 -24.54
C SER A 885 9.05 16.77 -25.47
N TYR A 886 9.02 17.01 -26.79
CA TYR A 886 8.76 15.97 -27.78
C TYR A 886 9.93 14.99 -27.99
N TYR A 887 11.18 15.46 -27.94
CA TYR A 887 12.35 14.67 -28.35
C TYR A 887 13.25 14.18 -27.20
N ASN A 888 12.93 14.50 -25.94
CA ASN A 888 13.82 14.29 -24.80
C ASN A 888 13.65 12.94 -24.07
N ASP A 889 13.00 11.96 -24.69
CA ASP A 889 12.86 10.57 -24.22
C ASP A 889 12.53 10.44 -22.71
N GLY A 890 11.65 11.31 -22.20
CA GLY A 890 11.22 11.31 -20.80
C GLY A 890 12.21 11.87 -19.77
N ALA A 891 13.36 12.41 -20.19
CA ALA A 891 14.37 12.96 -19.27
C ALA A 891 13.98 14.30 -18.60
N GLY A 892 12.87 14.91 -19.02
CA GLY A 892 12.40 16.19 -18.49
C GLY A 892 13.21 17.41 -18.94
N TYR A 893 12.59 18.59 -18.96
CA TYR A 893 13.18 19.82 -19.52
C TYR A 893 14.53 20.17 -18.93
N GLY A 894 14.70 19.94 -17.64
CA GLY A 894 15.94 20.15 -16.94
C GLY A 894 16.99 19.23 -17.52
N GLY A 895 16.74 17.92 -17.48
CA GLY A 895 17.62 16.91 -18.08
C GLY A 895 18.09 17.31 -19.48
N GLY A 896 17.17 17.76 -20.34
CA GLY A 896 17.49 18.15 -21.71
C GLY A 896 18.36 19.41 -21.86
N LEU A 897 18.14 20.43 -21.00
CA LEU A 897 18.64 21.80 -21.25
C LEU A 897 19.68 22.31 -20.26
N LYS A 898 19.70 21.85 -19.00
CA LYS A 898 20.67 22.41 -18.05
C LYS A 898 22.07 21.84 -18.27
N GLY A 899 23.06 22.71 -18.06
CA GLY A 899 24.47 22.37 -18.13
C GLY A 899 24.85 21.26 -17.17
N LYS A 900 25.88 20.51 -17.55
CA LYS A 900 26.41 19.40 -16.74
C LYS A 900 26.95 19.86 -15.40
N ASP A 901 27.34 21.13 -15.26
CA ASP A 901 27.95 21.69 -14.06
C ASP A 901 27.25 22.99 -13.63
N GLY A 902 27.43 23.36 -12.37
CA GLY A 902 26.85 24.57 -11.76
C GLY A 902 25.56 24.36 -10.97
N TRP A 903 25.00 23.15 -10.91
CA TRP A 903 23.75 22.85 -10.18
C TRP A 903 24.02 22.01 -8.92
N SER A 904 23.50 22.39 -7.73
CA SER A 904 23.86 21.79 -6.43
C SER A 904 23.16 20.48 -6.07
N TYR A 905 22.15 20.05 -6.83
CA TYR A 905 21.40 18.81 -6.57
C TYR A 905 21.31 17.94 -7.83
N ARG A 906 21.93 16.77 -7.80
CA ARG A 906 21.92 15.78 -8.89
C ARG A 906 21.26 14.48 -8.39
N ILE A 907 19.95 14.37 -8.50
CA ILE A 907 19.30 13.06 -8.36
C ILE A 907 18.65 12.72 -9.70
N ASN A 908 19.10 11.61 -10.30
CA ASN A 908 18.60 11.01 -11.55
C ASN A 908 18.69 11.89 -12.80
N TRP A 909 19.82 12.59 -12.99
CA TRP A 909 20.08 13.48 -14.13
C TRP A 909 20.81 12.77 -15.28
N SER A 910 20.26 12.82 -16.51
CA SER A 910 20.88 12.25 -17.73
C SER A 910 21.82 13.19 -18.51
N GLY A 911 22.04 14.43 -18.05
CA GLY A 911 23.00 15.37 -18.67
C GLY A 911 22.35 16.23 -19.74
N ASP A 912 22.95 17.38 -20.08
CA ASP A 912 22.61 18.30 -21.19
C ASP A 912 22.43 17.59 -22.56
N LEU A 913 21.29 16.91 -22.77
CA LEU A 913 21.06 16.01 -23.91
C LEU A 913 21.06 16.75 -25.24
N PHE A 914 20.57 17.99 -25.25
CA PHE A 914 20.54 18.82 -26.44
C PHE A 914 21.76 19.73 -26.58
N GLY A 915 22.74 19.64 -25.67
CA GLY A 915 23.94 20.46 -25.72
C GLY A 915 23.69 21.96 -25.47
N PHE A 916 22.52 22.34 -24.97
CA PHE A 916 22.13 23.72 -24.67
C PHE A 916 22.94 24.32 -23.54
N SER A 917 23.29 23.51 -22.53
CA SER A 917 24.19 23.88 -21.44
C SER A 917 23.73 25.06 -20.58
N ALA A 918 22.44 25.21 -20.28
CA ALA A 918 21.96 26.28 -19.38
C ALA A 918 22.64 26.20 -18.01
N SER A 919 23.52 27.15 -17.72
CA SER A 919 24.34 27.16 -16.50
C SER A 919 24.05 28.42 -15.68
N PRO A 920 23.90 28.29 -14.34
CA PRO A 920 23.78 29.44 -13.46
C PRO A 920 25.11 30.16 -13.36
N VAL A 921 25.05 31.48 -13.19
CA VAL A 921 26.25 32.29 -12.94
C VAL A 921 26.60 32.15 -11.45
N THR A 922 27.82 31.70 -11.17
CA THR A 922 28.25 31.03 -9.91
C THR A 922 28.16 31.83 -8.61
N TRP A 923 27.88 33.14 -8.63
CA TRP A 923 27.85 33.99 -7.43
C TRP A 923 26.45 34.43 -6.99
N THR A 924 25.41 34.15 -7.79
CA THR A 924 24.05 34.33 -7.29
C THR A 924 23.80 33.24 -6.25
N THR A 925 23.65 33.62 -4.98
CA THR A 925 23.25 32.70 -3.89
C THR A 925 21.84 32.12 -4.10
N ASP A 926 21.13 32.61 -5.10
CA ASP A 926 19.83 32.12 -5.50
C ASP A 926 20.02 30.81 -6.27
N GLU A 927 19.37 29.75 -5.81
CA GLU A 927 19.32 28.41 -6.40
C GLU A 927 18.62 28.39 -7.78
N ARG A 928 18.93 29.35 -8.65
CA ARG A 928 18.20 29.73 -9.87
C ARG A 928 19.15 30.29 -10.93
N ALA A 929 18.85 30.00 -12.20
CA ALA A 929 19.46 30.66 -13.35
C ALA A 929 18.39 31.48 -14.08
N TYR A 930 18.71 32.73 -14.41
CA TYR A 930 17.81 33.67 -15.05
C TYR A 930 18.32 34.04 -16.44
N PHE A 931 17.51 33.81 -17.46
CA PHE A 931 17.83 34.12 -18.85
C PHE A 931 16.91 35.22 -19.38
N ALA A 932 17.49 36.14 -20.16
CA ALA A 932 16.74 37.24 -20.74
C ALA A 932 15.78 36.74 -21.83
N ALA A 933 14.60 37.35 -21.89
CA ALA A 933 13.76 37.37 -23.07
C ALA A 933 13.67 38.82 -23.61
N ALA A 934 13.47 38.99 -24.92
CA ALA A 934 13.33 40.30 -25.53
C ALA A 934 12.02 41.00 -25.17
N ASP A 935 11.03 40.26 -24.65
CA ASP A 935 9.71 40.77 -24.31
C ASP A 935 9.70 41.58 -23.00
N VAL A 936 8.79 42.57 -22.93
CA VAL A 936 8.55 43.39 -21.75
C VAL A 936 7.08 43.77 -21.63
N ILE A 937 6.57 43.81 -20.40
CA ILE A 937 5.31 44.48 -20.07
C ILE A 937 5.69 45.87 -19.53
N ALA A 938 5.45 46.92 -20.32
CA ALA A 938 5.78 48.28 -19.93
C ALA A 938 4.58 49.23 -20.12
N ASN A 939 4.39 50.11 -19.15
CA ASN A 939 3.55 51.30 -19.25
C ASN A 939 4.20 52.44 -18.42
N LEU A 940 3.52 53.58 -18.30
CA LEU A 940 4.08 54.78 -17.63
C LEU A 940 4.59 54.55 -16.19
N THR A 941 4.07 53.55 -15.48
CA THR A 941 4.41 53.30 -14.06
C THR A 941 4.93 51.90 -13.77
N ASN A 942 4.76 50.95 -14.71
CA ASN A 942 5.13 49.55 -14.53
C ASN A 942 6.09 49.12 -15.64
N ARG A 943 7.22 48.51 -15.28
CA ARG A 943 8.26 48.04 -16.20
C ARG A 943 8.70 46.67 -15.74
N GLN A 944 8.20 45.65 -16.44
CA GLN A 944 8.36 44.26 -16.07
C GLN A 944 8.97 43.49 -17.24
N PRO A 945 10.31 43.45 -17.32
CA PRO A 945 11.01 42.58 -18.23
C PRO A 945 10.65 41.11 -18.03
N LEU A 946 10.64 40.36 -19.12
CA LEU A 946 10.43 38.93 -19.08
C LEU A 946 11.75 38.17 -19.12
N GLY A 947 11.72 37.00 -18.51
CA GLY A 947 12.81 36.06 -18.59
C GLY A 947 12.37 34.62 -18.36
N ILE A 948 13.32 33.72 -18.57
CA ILE A 948 13.19 32.31 -18.26
C ILE A 948 13.99 32.00 -17.01
N ARG A 949 13.35 31.32 -16.05
CA ARG A 949 13.98 30.88 -14.82
C ARG A 949 14.07 29.37 -14.78
N PHE A 950 15.30 28.87 -14.63
CA PHE A 950 15.60 27.50 -14.22
C PHE A 950 15.89 27.48 -12.73
N THR A 951 15.50 26.42 -12.02
CA THR A 951 15.74 26.26 -10.58
C THR A 951 16.59 25.02 -10.31
N TYR A 952 17.29 24.96 -9.18
CA TYR A 952 18.16 23.83 -8.88
C TYR A 952 17.38 22.53 -8.63
N GLY A 953 16.32 22.58 -7.83
CA GLY A 953 15.51 21.41 -7.49
C GLY A 953 14.37 21.10 -8.48
N GLY A 954 14.01 22.04 -9.37
CA GLY A 954 12.92 21.87 -10.33
C GLY A 954 13.43 21.52 -11.72
N ASP A 955 12.80 20.53 -12.36
CA ASP A 955 13.10 20.15 -13.74
C ASP A 955 12.58 21.20 -14.75
N ASN A 956 11.42 21.79 -14.43
CA ASN A 956 10.67 22.62 -15.33
C ASN A 956 11.12 24.11 -15.34
N PRO A 957 11.54 24.67 -16.49
CA PRO A 957 11.76 26.11 -16.63
C PRO A 957 10.44 26.88 -16.58
N THR A 958 10.47 28.12 -16.11
CA THR A 958 9.28 28.98 -15.97
C THR A 958 9.49 30.35 -16.57
N ILE A 959 8.50 30.85 -17.32
CA ILE A 959 8.41 32.26 -17.69
C ILE A 959 8.06 33.08 -16.45
N PHE A 960 8.77 34.18 -16.25
CA PHE A 960 8.52 35.10 -15.14
C PHE A 960 8.72 36.55 -15.57
N THR A 961 8.16 37.46 -14.78
CA THR A 961 8.42 38.90 -14.83
C THR A 961 9.13 39.34 -13.56
N ASP A 962 9.95 40.38 -13.65
CA ASP A 962 10.66 40.95 -12.49
C ASP A 962 10.82 42.46 -12.63
N GLU A 963 11.45 43.10 -11.66
CA GLU A 963 11.82 44.51 -11.73
C GLU A 963 13.00 44.73 -12.70
N VAL A 964 13.08 45.95 -13.25
CA VAL A 964 14.15 46.37 -14.18
C VAL A 964 15.57 46.27 -13.61
N SER A 965 15.70 46.15 -12.29
CA SER A 965 16.97 45.96 -11.59
C SER A 965 17.43 44.50 -11.52
N ARG A 966 16.69 43.54 -12.10
CA ARG A 966 17.17 42.17 -12.26
C ARG A 966 18.22 42.10 -13.36
N SER A 967 19.25 41.28 -13.16
CA SER A 967 20.24 40.96 -14.18
C SER A 967 20.04 39.52 -14.67
N TYR A 968 20.34 39.29 -15.94
CA TYR A 968 20.03 38.06 -16.67
C TYR A 968 21.25 37.58 -17.44
N SER A 969 21.42 36.26 -17.54
CA SER A 969 22.28 35.66 -18.56
C SER A 969 21.64 35.86 -19.93
N VAL A 970 22.46 36.17 -20.94
CA VAL A 970 22.00 36.28 -22.33
C VAL A 970 22.49 35.07 -23.12
N ARG A 971 21.56 34.42 -23.83
CA ARG A 971 21.84 33.39 -24.83
C ARG A 971 21.26 33.85 -26.14
N CYS A 972 22.14 34.20 -27.08
CA CYS A 972 21.69 34.66 -28.37
C CYS A 972 21.20 33.48 -29.21
N VAL A 973 20.17 33.72 -30.00
CA VAL A 973 19.58 32.75 -30.93
C VAL A 973 19.62 33.31 -32.36
N LYS A 974 19.58 32.41 -33.33
CA LYS A 974 19.49 32.68 -34.77
C LYS A 974 18.51 31.66 -35.38
N ASP A 975 17.58 32.15 -36.20
CA ASP A 975 16.60 31.36 -36.94
C ASP A 975 17.07 31.00 -38.35
#